data_AF-A0A2F0A6C6-F1
#
_entry.id   AF-A0A2F0A6C6-F1
#
_cell.length_a   1.000
_cell.length_b   1.000
_cell.length_c   1.000
_cell.angle_alpha   90.00
_cell.angle_beta   90.00
_cell.angle_gamma   90.00
#
_symmetry.space_group_name_H-M   'P 1'
#
loop_
_entity.id
_entity.type
_entity.pdbx_description
1 polymer ?
#
loop_
_entity_poly.entity_id
_entity_poly.type
_entity_poly.pdbx_seq_one_letter_code
_entity_poly.pdbx_strand_id
1 'polypeptide(L)'
;MIDVRYMRFILVILSWLGLELKVIADDAYDFHDVRGRLSKASNLALDQVIVKGNTVEHRDANRDGFYSITFDAIKGATGIEFEWINDGPYKHWTVREIEAYSNFGSRIDIVSGEISPGSMRSSDNPFNNAFDGNLETFTFSTSSGTTAYPQKTFLELAPGDHSLDRIRINDVAGNGDNGPMKQITVRVTTDKDNDLKDRKYVNVSNLSVHIFGENLIEGELLPMKGQSRSQGMENFGKLWSDDAHMLWDGVLGDSMETSILIDKSSVYNLRLQLTKAPDYGQFDIYLDDKLIASKIDLYAESVVLSDLINVSGLKLEKGQRKIRFKLVGSNEKANQYRNNRYLLGVDYLKIVDMDQRDVDPNEILSNKQDSRKKPNQPIVDQESPGDARLDVTFSDIKPILVARCYGCHGDNGKVKGDINLKDVQTKEGFLQDIELTQKIADALNFKEMPPENEKQLTDKEHQMMSSLFGSYLETYIKESGSLKSIVMRRMNRYEYNNAVRDLLQLKGDVYPLPEKVIRSSSYFNPSSGNFPNSIRLSNRALGKNQIEQHILTGVSPFAIDLQSEHGFNNRGDELSVSPIMVESFLNLGRSIVNAPEFDGYSNLTNSGFFTLPDEVPLTRDHLEDHLSMFLEKAFRKPVSPDVMGRYSNYLDSELKNGNFFEGSMKKLITAVISSPRFFYINEQKKGALKTEPLTAYELATRLSFFLWSSIPDDELLSLARDGTILESNVYESQVLRLLESPKSKSIAENFARQWLRLDQLITAVPDFDRFKIYYSRIGCEQWKFGLQTMIEPLLLFESIMVEDRSIMLLVDSNYSYRTDEMQSWYNDEIPFGRRQNRNRFNTNSQTFTRRTLPSRREGGVITSAATLTMTSEPLRTSPIRRGAWVATVIFNKPPPPPPDIIPEIEQDDVEIEKKGITLRERLVAHQENESCASCHKKIDPLGFALENFDAIGRWRDTYRTGLDIDSSGEIFGESKFKDIVGLKDTILRNPQWFMRSFIEHMLSYSLGRELDINDKPHVDKILSKVMLEKGKFSTVVTEIAKSYPFMYKTNQSER
;
A
#
# COMPACT_ATOMS: atom_id res chain seq x y z
N MET A 1 33.27 -32.67 -7.14
CA MET A 1 32.78 -33.75 -8.01
C MET A 1 32.77 -35.07 -7.23
N ILE A 2 31.70 -35.31 -6.48
CA ILE A 2 30.92 -36.53 -6.70
C ILE A 2 29.60 -36.02 -7.27
N ASP A 3 29.06 -36.78 -8.21
CA ASP A 3 27.97 -36.43 -9.10
C ASP A 3 26.65 -36.98 -8.56
N VAL A 4 25.58 -36.18 -8.55
CA VAL A 4 24.21 -36.68 -8.35
C VAL A 4 23.39 -36.25 -9.57
N ARG A 5 23.36 -37.14 -10.58
CA ARG A 5 22.93 -36.80 -11.95
C ARG A 5 21.43 -36.97 -12.23
N TYR A 6 20.62 -37.59 -11.36
CA TYR A 6 19.23 -37.94 -11.69
C TYR A 6 18.27 -37.89 -10.48
N MET A 7 17.05 -37.40 -10.70
CA MET A 7 15.86 -37.56 -9.83
C MET A 7 14.57 -37.66 -10.67
N ARG A 8 13.52 -38.29 -10.13
CA ARG A 8 12.23 -38.57 -10.80
C ARG A 8 11.07 -38.51 -9.78
N PHE A 9 9.91 -37.99 -10.16
CA PHE A 9 8.73 -37.85 -9.28
C PHE A 9 7.40 -38.15 -9.98
N ILE A 10 6.46 -38.75 -9.25
CA ILE A 10 5.11 -39.15 -9.72
C ILE A 10 4.05 -38.50 -8.82
N LEU A 11 2.95 -38.01 -9.41
CA LEU A 11 1.81 -37.43 -8.69
C LEU A 11 0.48 -38.06 -9.12
N VAL A 12 -0.34 -38.43 -8.14
CA VAL A 12 -1.67 -39.05 -8.31
C VAL A 12 -2.71 -38.22 -7.57
N ILE A 13 -3.85 -37.93 -8.21
CA ILE A 13 -4.94 -37.13 -7.62
C ILE A 13 -6.10 -38.05 -7.24
N LEU A 14 -6.47 -38.05 -5.96
CA LEU A 14 -7.63 -38.79 -5.45
C LEU A 14 -8.91 -37.94 -5.48
N SER A 15 -10.05 -38.62 -5.55
CA SER A 15 -11.30 -38.10 -6.10
C SER A 15 -11.97 -36.96 -5.30
N TRP A 16 -12.41 -35.93 -6.04
CA TRP A 16 -13.68 -35.18 -5.83
C TRP A 16 -14.14 -35.00 -4.37
N LEU A 17 -13.50 -34.06 -3.68
CA LEU A 17 -14.16 -33.02 -2.86
C LEU A 17 -13.20 -31.94 -2.32
N GLY A 18 -11.91 -32.04 -2.69
CA GLY A 18 -10.91 -31.00 -2.49
C GLY A 18 -10.08 -31.21 -1.23
N LEU A 19 -8.83 -31.66 -1.41
CA LEU A 19 -7.68 -31.57 -0.49
C LEU A 19 -6.45 -32.25 -1.17
N GLU A 20 -5.25 -31.77 -0.82
CA GLU A 20 -3.91 -32.39 -0.95
C GLU A 20 -3.49 -33.15 -2.24
N LEU A 21 -2.33 -32.79 -2.79
CA LEU A 21 -1.45 -33.77 -3.43
C LEU A 21 -0.52 -34.38 -2.39
N LYS A 22 -0.29 -35.68 -2.48
CA LYS A 22 0.73 -36.38 -1.70
C LYS A 22 1.93 -36.70 -2.59
N VAL A 23 3.06 -36.04 -2.33
CA VAL A 23 4.35 -36.48 -2.88
C VAL A 23 4.73 -37.77 -2.18
N ILE A 24 4.80 -38.88 -2.91
CA ILE A 24 5.34 -40.14 -2.42
C ILE A 24 6.83 -40.18 -2.79
N ALA A 25 7.70 -40.01 -1.80
CA ALA A 25 9.09 -40.45 -1.90
C ALA A 25 9.18 -41.81 -1.20
N ASP A 26 9.70 -42.82 -1.89
CA ASP A 26 9.89 -44.16 -1.35
C ASP A 26 11.30 -44.27 -0.74
N ASP A 27 11.40 -44.78 0.49
CA ASP A 27 12.64 -44.83 1.29
C ASP A 27 13.48 -46.08 0.94
N ALA A 28 14.81 -45.93 0.74
CA ALA A 28 15.74 -47.06 0.80
C ALA A 28 17.23 -46.70 1.06
N TYR A 29 17.74 -47.05 2.26
CA TYR A 29 19.14 -47.41 2.61
C TYR A 29 20.30 -46.38 2.63
N ASP A 30 20.38 -45.65 3.75
CA ASP A 30 21.30 -45.86 4.90
C ASP A 30 22.82 -46.22 4.77
N PHE A 31 23.57 -45.66 5.74
CA PHE A 31 24.90 -46.00 6.31
C PHE A 31 26.29 -45.73 5.67
N HIS A 32 27.06 -44.96 6.48
CA HIS A 32 28.47 -45.12 6.90
C HIS A 32 29.60 -44.20 6.38
N ASP A 33 30.45 -43.88 7.37
CA ASP A 33 31.49 -42.87 7.43
C ASP A 33 32.71 -43.17 6.52
N VAL A 34 32.97 -42.28 5.56
CA VAL A 34 34.29 -42.14 4.92
C VAL A 34 34.76 -40.68 5.03
N ARG A 35 34.97 -40.21 6.26
CA ARG A 35 35.73 -38.98 6.55
C ARG A 35 37.21 -39.16 6.20
N GLY A 36 37.54 -39.01 4.92
CA GLY A 36 38.94 -39.00 4.48
C GLY A 36 39.12 -38.62 3.01
N ARG A 37 39.66 -37.42 2.78
CA ARG A 37 40.14 -36.92 1.47
C ARG A 37 39.05 -36.74 0.39
N LEU A 38 38.33 -35.62 0.47
CA LEU A 38 38.17 -34.70 -0.68
C LEU A 38 37.97 -33.24 -0.23
N SER A 39 38.75 -32.83 0.78
CA SER A 39 38.89 -31.45 1.21
C SER A 39 39.57 -30.60 0.12
N LYS A 40 38.77 -30.05 -0.80
CA LYS A 40 39.05 -28.87 -1.66
C LYS A 40 37.95 -28.55 -2.69
N ALA A 41 36.87 -29.33 -2.77
CA ALA A 41 35.73 -29.02 -3.64
C ALA A 41 34.68 -28.19 -2.89
N SER A 42 34.54 -26.94 -3.32
CA SER A 42 33.48 -26.01 -2.95
C SER A 42 32.07 -26.51 -3.26
N ASN A 43 31.12 -26.17 -2.38
CA ASN A 43 29.74 -25.76 -2.64
C ASN A 43 29.00 -26.34 -3.86
N LEU A 44 27.98 -27.19 -3.63
CA LEU A 44 26.62 -27.06 -4.20
C LEU A 44 25.67 -28.06 -3.53
N ALA A 45 24.37 -27.75 -3.52
CA ALA A 45 23.38 -28.40 -2.66
C ALA A 45 22.11 -28.82 -3.41
N LEU A 46 21.49 -29.92 -2.96
CA LEU A 46 20.25 -30.50 -3.51
C LEU A 46 18.97 -29.81 -3.01
N ASP A 47 19.09 -28.65 -2.35
CA ASP A 47 18.03 -27.92 -1.65
C ASP A 47 16.85 -27.45 -2.54
N GLN A 48 16.93 -27.71 -3.85
CA GLN A 48 16.56 -26.77 -4.89
C GLN A 48 15.22 -27.07 -5.59
N VAL A 49 14.78 -28.33 -5.79
CA VAL A 49 13.48 -28.70 -6.40
C VAL A 49 12.32 -28.71 -5.38
N ILE A 50 11.13 -28.19 -5.71
CA ILE A 50 9.92 -28.21 -4.86
C ILE A 50 8.63 -28.41 -5.68
N VAL A 51 7.78 -29.40 -5.35
CA VAL A 51 6.44 -29.61 -5.96
C VAL A 51 5.35 -28.96 -5.08
N LYS A 52 4.40 -28.22 -5.66
CA LYS A 52 3.28 -27.55 -4.98
C LYS A 52 2.02 -27.56 -5.84
N GLY A 53 0.96 -28.27 -5.42
CA GLY A 53 -0.20 -28.39 -6.31
C GLY A 53 0.19 -29.16 -7.57
N ASN A 54 -0.35 -28.69 -8.67
CA ASN A 54 0.07 -28.93 -10.05
C ASN A 54 1.28 -28.04 -10.47
N THR A 55 2.18 -27.67 -9.55
CA THR A 55 3.38 -26.85 -9.83
C THR A 55 4.66 -27.59 -9.45
N VAL A 56 5.77 -27.35 -10.15
CA VAL A 56 7.12 -27.75 -9.70
C VAL A 56 8.16 -26.64 -9.93
N GLU A 57 8.98 -26.39 -8.93
CA GLU A 57 9.94 -25.26 -8.85
C GLU A 57 11.38 -25.77 -8.67
N HIS A 58 12.40 -24.98 -9.05
CA HIS A 58 13.82 -25.32 -8.89
C HIS A 58 14.74 -24.09 -8.70
N ARG A 59 15.56 -23.98 -7.64
CA ARG A 59 16.33 -22.75 -7.28
C ARG A 59 17.88 -22.86 -7.26
N ASP A 60 18.60 -22.11 -8.11
CA ASP A 60 20.09 -21.99 -8.14
C ASP A 60 20.66 -21.27 -6.89
N ALA A 61 21.85 -21.67 -6.43
CA ALA A 61 22.49 -21.19 -5.20
C ALA A 61 23.54 -20.07 -5.40
N ASN A 62 24.01 -19.80 -6.63
CA ASN A 62 25.05 -18.78 -6.90
C ASN A 62 24.57 -17.64 -7.81
N ARG A 63 23.33 -17.66 -8.32
CA ARG A 63 22.81 -16.69 -9.31
C ARG A 63 21.37 -16.23 -9.09
N ASP A 64 20.86 -16.32 -7.85
CA ASP A 64 19.57 -15.74 -7.37
C ASP A 64 18.33 -16.01 -8.26
N GLY A 65 18.31 -17.14 -8.97
CA GLY A 65 17.22 -17.54 -9.87
C GLY A 65 16.54 -18.85 -9.46
N PHE A 66 15.24 -18.94 -9.67
CA PHE A 66 14.50 -20.20 -9.65
C PHE A 66 13.61 -20.33 -10.88
N TYR A 67 13.45 -21.56 -11.36
CA TYR A 67 12.47 -21.95 -12.37
C TYR A 67 11.19 -22.40 -11.64
N SER A 68 10.03 -22.18 -12.23
CA SER A 68 8.73 -22.67 -11.74
C SER A 68 7.91 -23.13 -12.95
N ILE A 69 7.09 -24.16 -12.75
CA ILE A 69 6.40 -24.90 -13.81
C ILE A 69 5.01 -25.28 -13.30
N THR A 70 3.98 -24.53 -13.68
CA THR A 70 2.59 -24.78 -13.25
C THR A 70 1.76 -25.41 -14.37
N PHE A 71 0.90 -26.38 -14.02
CA PHE A 71 -0.13 -27.00 -14.87
C PHE A 71 -1.52 -26.70 -14.31
N ASP A 72 -2.59 -26.98 -15.07
CA ASP A 72 -3.97 -27.01 -14.55
C ASP A 72 -4.43 -28.44 -14.25
N ALA A 73 -5.42 -28.59 -13.35
CA ALA A 73 -5.99 -29.90 -13.04
C ALA A 73 -6.91 -30.37 -14.19
N ILE A 74 -6.41 -31.29 -15.01
CA ILE A 74 -7.11 -31.82 -16.18
C ILE A 74 -8.34 -32.61 -15.74
N LYS A 75 -9.52 -32.23 -16.24
CA LYS A 75 -10.79 -32.88 -15.89
C LYS A 75 -10.83 -34.30 -16.46
N GLY A 76 -10.90 -35.30 -15.57
CA GLY A 76 -10.83 -36.71 -15.94
C GLY A 76 -9.42 -37.33 -15.88
N ALA A 77 -8.37 -36.54 -15.60
CA ALA A 77 -7.02 -37.07 -15.44
C ALA A 77 -6.78 -37.73 -14.08
N THR A 78 -6.00 -38.82 -14.05
CA THR A 78 -5.71 -39.59 -12.82
C THR A 78 -4.25 -39.46 -12.31
N GLY A 79 -3.34 -38.80 -13.03
CA GLY A 79 -1.95 -38.55 -12.60
C GLY A 79 -1.08 -37.77 -13.59
N ILE A 80 0.09 -37.30 -13.14
CA ILE A 80 1.12 -36.52 -13.88
C ILE A 80 2.54 -36.93 -13.40
N GLU A 81 3.58 -36.91 -14.26
CA GLU A 81 4.97 -37.36 -13.97
C GLU A 81 6.07 -36.37 -14.46
N PHE A 82 7.26 -36.35 -13.80
CA PHE A 82 8.41 -35.44 -14.09
C PHE A 82 9.82 -36.06 -13.92
N GLU A 83 10.81 -35.60 -14.72
CA GLU A 83 12.24 -36.03 -14.69
C GLU A 83 13.26 -34.85 -14.84
N TRP A 84 14.42 -34.91 -14.15
CA TRP A 84 15.45 -33.82 -14.02
C TRP A 84 16.91 -34.34 -13.94
N ILE A 85 17.91 -33.49 -14.29
CA ILE A 85 19.38 -33.75 -14.25
C ILE A 85 20.16 -32.50 -13.75
N ASN A 86 21.35 -32.67 -13.15
CA ASN A 86 22.30 -31.61 -12.73
C ASN A 86 23.74 -31.91 -13.21
N ASP A 87 24.40 -30.95 -13.86
CA ASP A 87 25.72 -31.10 -14.53
C ASP A 87 26.87 -30.25 -13.94
N GLY A 88 26.82 -29.89 -12.64
CA GLY A 88 28.03 -29.49 -11.89
C GLY A 88 28.10 -28.02 -11.44
N PRO A 89 29.31 -27.50 -11.09
CA PRO A 89 29.43 -26.41 -10.12
C PRO A 89 28.97 -25.01 -10.58
N TYR A 90 28.73 -24.80 -11.87
CA TYR A 90 28.09 -23.62 -12.43
C TYR A 90 27.47 -23.98 -13.80
N LYS A 91 26.12 -24.04 -13.90
CA LYS A 91 25.22 -23.92 -15.09
C LYS A 91 24.06 -24.95 -15.15
N HIS A 92 22.83 -24.41 -15.24
CA HIS A 92 21.58 -24.97 -15.84
C HIS A 92 20.87 -26.22 -15.26
N TRP A 93 19.56 -26.29 -15.54
CA TRP A 93 18.59 -27.35 -15.22
C TRP A 93 17.56 -27.43 -16.37
N THR A 94 17.02 -28.62 -16.68
CA THR A 94 16.14 -28.85 -17.85
C THR A 94 14.95 -29.76 -17.49
N VAL A 95 13.77 -29.50 -18.06
CA VAL A 95 12.54 -30.32 -17.92
C VAL A 95 12.41 -31.24 -19.14
N ARG A 96 12.09 -32.53 -18.93
CA ARG A 96 12.16 -33.54 -20.00
C ARG A 96 10.83 -34.01 -20.60
N GLU A 97 9.79 -34.20 -19.78
CA GLU A 97 8.51 -34.82 -20.20
C GLU A 97 7.37 -34.45 -19.24
N ILE A 98 6.11 -34.49 -19.73
CA ILE A 98 4.85 -34.32 -18.99
C ILE A 98 3.79 -35.24 -19.65
N GLU A 99 3.04 -36.03 -18.87
CA GLU A 99 1.94 -36.90 -19.36
C GLU A 99 0.64 -36.77 -18.52
N ALA A 100 -0.51 -37.18 -19.07
CA ALA A 100 -1.80 -37.25 -18.38
C ALA A 100 -2.70 -38.39 -18.94
N TYR A 101 -3.49 -39.03 -18.07
CA TYR A 101 -4.25 -40.28 -18.34
C TYR A 101 -5.69 -40.18 -17.86
N SER A 102 -6.69 -40.73 -18.57
CA SER A 102 -8.05 -40.92 -18.03
C SER A 102 -8.49 -42.39 -17.95
N ASN A 103 -9.23 -42.73 -16.90
CA ASN A 103 -10.00 -43.97 -16.80
C ASN A 103 -11.49 -43.61 -16.84
N PHE A 104 -12.27 -44.28 -17.71
CA PHE A 104 -13.69 -44.04 -17.99
C PHE A 104 -14.02 -42.74 -18.78
N GLY A 105 -13.71 -42.76 -20.07
CA GLY A 105 -14.61 -42.24 -21.13
C GLY A 105 -14.95 -40.75 -21.11
N SER A 106 -14.08 -39.90 -20.54
CA SER A 106 -14.29 -38.47 -20.41
C SER A 106 -13.26 -37.69 -21.22
N ARG A 107 -13.70 -36.62 -21.92
CA ARG A 107 -12.80 -35.73 -22.66
C ARG A 107 -11.81 -35.02 -21.72
N ILE A 108 -10.57 -34.85 -22.19
CA ILE A 108 -9.50 -34.11 -21.55
C ILE A 108 -9.40 -32.72 -22.19
N ASP A 109 -9.56 -31.67 -21.40
CA ASP A 109 -9.28 -30.28 -21.77
C ASP A 109 -8.03 -29.79 -21.02
N ILE A 110 -7.05 -29.22 -21.74
CA ILE A 110 -5.81 -28.64 -21.18
C ILE A 110 -5.82 -27.13 -21.45
N VAL A 111 -5.66 -26.30 -20.42
CA VAL A 111 -6.05 -24.88 -20.47
C VAL A 111 -4.89 -23.88 -20.19
N SER A 112 -3.80 -24.28 -19.52
CA SER A 112 -2.63 -23.41 -19.22
C SER A 112 -1.34 -24.19 -18.85
N GLY A 113 -0.16 -23.56 -19.04
CA GLY A 113 1.11 -23.93 -18.38
C GLY A 113 2.29 -23.01 -18.79
N GLU A 114 3.33 -22.86 -17.95
CA GLU A 114 4.27 -21.72 -18.03
C GLU A 114 5.73 -21.97 -17.56
N ILE A 115 6.76 -21.56 -18.34
CA ILE A 115 8.24 -21.67 -18.03
C ILE A 115 9.05 -20.59 -18.80
N SER A 116 10.15 -20.01 -18.27
CA SER A 116 11.17 -19.27 -19.08
C SER A 116 12.59 -19.11 -18.47
N PRO A 117 13.67 -19.36 -19.25
CA PRO A 117 15.04 -18.86 -19.01
C PRO A 117 15.50 -17.82 -20.08
N GLY A 118 16.55 -17.03 -19.79
CA GLY A 118 17.40 -16.39 -20.82
C GLY A 118 18.76 -17.11 -20.95
N SER A 119 19.66 -16.72 -21.86
CA SER A 119 21.10 -16.93 -21.53
C SER A 119 22.16 -17.25 -22.61
N MET A 120 22.06 -16.96 -23.92
CA MET A 120 22.95 -17.42 -25.05
C MET A 120 24.34 -16.78 -25.33
N ARG A 121 25.34 -17.64 -25.62
CA ARG A 121 26.58 -17.48 -26.43
C ARG A 121 26.82 -18.79 -27.23
N SER A 122 27.93 -18.84 -27.96
CA SER A 122 28.24 -19.87 -28.97
C SER A 122 29.67 -20.42 -28.86
N SER A 123 29.84 -21.75 -28.89
CA SER A 123 30.91 -22.44 -29.68
C SER A 123 30.84 -23.96 -29.52
N ASP A 124 30.67 -24.66 -30.65
CA ASP A 124 31.12 -26.01 -31.03
C ASP A 124 31.35 -27.09 -29.96
N ASN A 125 30.48 -28.13 -29.97
CA ASN A 125 30.71 -29.43 -29.34
C ASN A 125 30.12 -30.54 -30.27
N PRO A 126 30.81 -31.66 -30.58
CA PRO A 126 30.57 -32.42 -31.81
C PRO A 126 29.47 -33.50 -31.72
N PHE A 127 28.34 -33.21 -31.07
CA PHE A 127 27.22 -34.15 -30.92
C PHE A 127 26.16 -34.09 -32.04
N ASN A 128 26.40 -33.30 -33.10
CA ASN A 128 25.40 -32.89 -34.09
C ASN A 128 25.00 -33.95 -35.14
N ASN A 129 25.17 -35.25 -34.89
CA ASN A 129 25.01 -36.34 -35.87
C ASN A 129 24.19 -37.55 -35.36
N ALA A 130 23.26 -37.35 -34.43
CA ALA A 130 22.25 -38.33 -34.08
C ALA A 130 20.85 -37.72 -34.23
N PHE A 131 19.93 -38.45 -34.89
CA PHE A 131 18.54 -38.07 -35.19
C PHE A 131 18.31 -37.04 -36.31
N ASP A 132 18.88 -37.30 -37.49
CA ASP A 132 18.14 -37.04 -38.74
C ASP A 132 16.99 -38.07 -38.85
N GLY A 133 15.79 -37.57 -39.10
CA GLY A 133 14.52 -38.31 -39.11
C GLY A 133 13.40 -37.36 -39.53
N ASN A 134 13.59 -36.73 -40.69
CA ASN A 134 12.84 -35.56 -41.16
C ASN A 134 11.31 -35.76 -41.20
N LEU A 135 10.57 -34.89 -40.50
CA LEU A 135 9.14 -34.59 -40.69
C LEU A 135 8.88 -33.14 -40.20
N GLU A 136 7.99 -32.43 -40.88
CA GLU A 136 7.96 -30.96 -40.92
C GLU A 136 8.00 -30.29 -39.55
N THR A 137 9.02 -29.45 -39.36
CA THR A 137 9.28 -28.74 -38.10
C THR A 137 9.09 -27.25 -38.34
N PHE A 138 8.05 -26.67 -37.75
CA PHE A 138 7.82 -25.23 -37.81
C PHE A 138 8.58 -24.55 -36.67
N THR A 139 9.50 -23.69 -37.07
CA THR A 139 10.47 -23.03 -36.19
C THR A 139 10.15 -21.55 -36.14
N PHE A 140 9.83 -21.02 -34.96
CA PHE A 140 9.60 -19.58 -34.77
C PHE A 140 10.76 -18.96 -33.99
N SER A 141 11.28 -17.86 -34.52
CA SER A 141 12.40 -17.11 -33.96
C SER A 141 11.96 -15.71 -33.57
N THR A 142 12.11 -15.32 -32.30
CA THR A 142 11.79 -13.97 -31.81
C THR A 142 13.03 -13.07 -31.88
N SER A 143 12.84 -11.81 -32.27
CA SER A 143 13.93 -10.91 -32.68
C SER A 143 14.28 -9.79 -31.69
N SER A 144 14.04 -9.96 -30.38
CA SER A 144 14.54 -9.05 -29.35
C SER A 144 14.51 -9.62 -27.93
N GLY A 145 15.69 -9.72 -27.31
CA GLY A 145 16.09 -8.74 -26.29
C GLY A 145 15.44 -8.73 -24.90
N THR A 146 14.17 -9.09 -24.71
CA THR A 146 13.41 -8.69 -23.51
C THR A 146 12.75 -9.83 -22.74
N THR A 147 12.52 -9.56 -21.46
CA THR A 147 11.82 -10.40 -20.48
C THR A 147 10.32 -10.18 -20.55
N ALA A 148 9.57 -11.19 -20.99
CA ALA A 148 8.15 -11.29 -20.70
C ALA A 148 7.85 -12.73 -20.29
N TYR A 149 7.16 -12.91 -19.15
CA TYR A 149 6.54 -14.20 -18.86
C TYR A 149 5.21 -14.33 -19.67
N PRO A 150 4.85 -15.55 -20.10
CA PRO A 150 4.49 -15.78 -21.50
C PRO A 150 2.99 -15.88 -21.84
N GLN A 151 2.71 -16.36 -23.06
CA GLN A 151 1.41 -16.27 -23.73
C GLN A 151 0.56 -17.53 -23.61
N LYS A 152 -0.74 -17.35 -23.34
CA LYS A 152 -1.76 -18.38 -23.62
C LYS A 152 -2.04 -18.48 -25.11
N THR A 153 -2.02 -19.71 -25.62
CA THR A 153 -2.49 -20.08 -26.96
C THR A 153 -3.73 -20.95 -26.82
N PHE A 154 -4.77 -20.72 -27.63
CA PHE A 154 -5.87 -21.68 -27.80
C PHE A 154 -5.60 -22.58 -29.01
N LEU A 155 -5.87 -23.87 -28.86
CA LEU A 155 -5.78 -24.86 -29.92
C LEU A 155 -7.20 -25.29 -30.28
N GLU A 156 -7.70 -24.85 -31.43
CA GLU A 156 -9.07 -25.13 -31.88
C GLU A 156 -9.03 -26.05 -33.11
N LEU A 157 -9.70 -27.20 -33.05
CA LEU A 157 -9.84 -28.12 -34.17
C LEU A 157 -11.05 -27.75 -35.04
N ALA A 158 -10.95 -28.00 -36.34
CA ALA A 158 -12.07 -27.80 -37.26
C ALA A 158 -13.29 -28.67 -36.87
N PRO A 159 -14.54 -28.26 -37.16
CA PRO A 159 -15.74 -28.99 -36.72
C PRO A 159 -15.78 -30.46 -37.18
N GLY A 160 -15.86 -31.38 -36.24
CA GLY A 160 -15.93 -32.83 -36.47
C GLY A 160 -15.66 -33.63 -35.18
N ASP A 161 -15.92 -34.94 -35.20
CA ASP A 161 -15.56 -35.84 -34.10
C ASP A 161 -14.09 -36.25 -34.20
N HIS A 162 -13.26 -35.66 -33.34
CA HIS A 162 -11.82 -35.96 -33.24
C HIS A 162 -11.54 -36.77 -31.96
N SER A 163 -10.83 -37.89 -32.09
CA SER A 163 -10.26 -38.62 -30.94
C SER A 163 -8.82 -38.17 -30.76
N LEU A 164 -8.57 -37.36 -29.73
CA LEU A 164 -7.23 -36.96 -29.30
C LEU A 164 -6.83 -37.82 -28.10
N ASP A 165 -6.05 -38.86 -28.36
CA ASP A 165 -5.61 -39.78 -27.31
C ASP A 165 -4.30 -39.30 -26.64
N ARG A 166 -3.52 -38.42 -27.31
CA ARG A 166 -2.25 -37.85 -26.79
C ARG A 166 -1.84 -36.55 -27.51
N ILE A 167 -1.15 -35.66 -26.79
CA ILE A 167 -0.41 -34.49 -27.31
C ILE A 167 1.00 -34.54 -26.70
N ARG A 168 2.03 -34.10 -27.42
CA ARG A 168 3.44 -34.06 -26.93
C ARG A 168 4.07 -32.71 -27.28
N ILE A 169 4.97 -32.21 -26.45
CA ILE A 169 5.74 -30.97 -26.67
C ILE A 169 7.20 -31.29 -26.31
N ASN A 170 8.14 -31.00 -27.22
CA ASN A 170 9.55 -31.40 -27.08
C ASN A 170 10.49 -30.20 -27.29
N ASP A 171 11.62 -30.19 -26.57
CA ASP A 171 12.78 -29.27 -26.69
C ASP A 171 12.48 -27.75 -26.64
N VAL A 172 12.39 -27.22 -25.42
CA VAL A 172 12.57 -25.79 -25.14
C VAL A 172 14.01 -25.56 -24.64
N ALA A 173 14.91 -25.17 -25.55
CA ALA A 173 16.34 -25.00 -25.25
C ALA A 173 16.85 -23.59 -25.61
N GLY A 174 17.60 -22.97 -24.70
CA GLY A 174 18.42 -21.79 -24.97
C GLY A 174 19.90 -22.18 -25.01
N ASN A 175 20.67 -21.64 -25.97
CA ASN A 175 22.14 -21.75 -25.97
C ASN A 175 22.74 -21.05 -24.73
N GLY A 176 24.02 -21.29 -24.42
CA GLY A 176 24.67 -20.85 -23.18
C GLY A 176 25.69 -19.70 -23.30
N ASP A 177 25.57 -18.73 -22.38
CA ASP A 177 26.40 -17.57 -22.00
C ASP A 177 26.08 -16.14 -22.58
N ASN A 178 24.88 -15.57 -22.31
CA ASN A 178 24.54 -14.11 -22.23
C ASN A 178 23.63 -13.43 -23.31
N GLY A 179 22.54 -14.04 -23.80
CA GLY A 179 21.41 -13.37 -24.51
C GLY A 179 20.03 -14.09 -24.40
N PRO A 180 18.88 -13.39 -24.37
CA PRO A 180 17.57 -13.96 -23.99
C PRO A 180 17.01 -15.05 -24.93
N MET A 181 15.93 -15.73 -24.50
CA MET A 181 15.28 -16.83 -25.25
C MET A 181 14.86 -16.39 -26.65
N LYS A 182 15.17 -17.19 -27.68
CA LYS A 182 14.95 -16.79 -29.09
C LYS A 182 14.08 -17.73 -29.92
N GLN A 183 13.70 -18.89 -29.40
CA GLN A 183 13.20 -19.98 -30.24
C GLN A 183 12.26 -20.91 -29.47
N ILE A 184 11.12 -21.26 -30.10
CA ILE A 184 10.19 -22.29 -29.62
C ILE A 184 9.86 -23.20 -30.80
N THR A 185 9.86 -24.51 -30.57
CA THR A 185 9.46 -25.53 -31.55
C THR A 185 8.29 -26.32 -31.00
N VAL A 186 7.25 -26.54 -31.81
CA VAL A 186 6.07 -27.35 -31.43
C VAL A 186 5.87 -28.42 -32.50
N ARG A 187 5.69 -29.68 -32.08
CA ARG A 187 5.29 -30.80 -32.96
C ARG A 187 4.03 -31.43 -32.41
N VAL A 188 3.03 -31.61 -33.27
CA VAL A 188 1.76 -32.26 -32.92
C VAL A 188 1.68 -33.59 -33.65
N THR A 189 1.28 -34.64 -32.95
CA THR A 189 1.15 -36.00 -33.49
C THR A 189 -0.16 -36.63 -33.03
N THR A 190 -0.81 -37.34 -33.96
CA THR A 190 -2.01 -38.15 -33.70
C THR A 190 -1.71 -39.61 -34.03
N ASP A 191 -2.25 -40.53 -33.23
CA ASP A 191 -1.85 -41.94 -33.24
C ASP A 191 -3.05 -42.84 -33.51
N LYS A 192 -2.88 -43.80 -34.42
CA LYS A 192 -3.59 -45.10 -34.36
C LYS A 192 -2.68 -46.31 -34.53
N ASP A 193 -1.39 -46.10 -34.77
CA ASP A 193 -0.41 -47.17 -34.94
C ASP A 193 0.90 -46.91 -34.19
N ASN A 194 1.48 -47.99 -33.70
CA ASN A 194 2.69 -48.00 -32.86
C ASN A 194 4.01 -47.93 -33.65
N ASP A 195 3.95 -47.91 -34.99
CA ASP A 195 5.11 -47.63 -35.84
C ASP A 195 5.15 -46.14 -36.24
N LEU A 196 6.32 -45.52 -36.10
CA LEU A 196 6.51 -44.08 -36.28
C LEU A 196 6.63 -43.66 -37.76
N LYS A 197 6.69 -44.63 -38.70
CA LYS A 197 7.03 -44.37 -40.11
C LYS A 197 5.88 -43.97 -41.03
N ASP A 198 4.63 -44.34 -40.74
CA ASP A 198 3.51 -44.25 -41.69
C ASP A 198 2.49 -43.11 -41.40
N ARG A 199 2.89 -42.08 -40.65
CA ARG A 199 1.98 -40.98 -40.27
C ARG A 199 1.76 -39.99 -41.42
N LYS A 200 0.49 -39.79 -41.78
CA LYS A 200 0.05 -38.68 -42.65
C LYS A 200 -0.41 -37.50 -41.80
N TYR A 201 0.14 -36.32 -42.07
CA TYR A 201 -0.16 -35.08 -41.36
C TYR A 201 -1.12 -34.21 -42.19
N VAL A 202 -2.02 -33.49 -41.52
CA VAL A 202 -2.96 -32.56 -42.16
C VAL A 202 -2.55 -31.13 -41.81
N ASN A 203 -2.60 -30.26 -42.81
CA ASN A 203 -2.01 -28.91 -42.77
C ASN A 203 -2.83 -27.97 -41.85
N VAL A 204 -2.21 -27.44 -40.79
CA VAL A 204 -2.83 -26.50 -39.84
C VAL A 204 -2.47 -25.07 -40.29
N SER A 205 -3.34 -24.47 -41.10
CA SER A 205 -2.99 -23.27 -41.88
C SER A 205 -3.24 -21.92 -41.18
N ASN A 206 -3.85 -21.88 -40.00
CA ASN A 206 -4.11 -20.63 -39.25
C ASN A 206 -4.01 -20.85 -37.73
N LEU A 207 -2.84 -20.56 -37.14
CA LEU A 207 -2.64 -20.48 -35.70
C LEU A 207 -2.19 -19.05 -35.33
N SER A 208 -2.76 -18.47 -34.27
CA SER A 208 -2.38 -17.13 -33.76
C SER A 208 -2.61 -17.02 -32.26
N VAL A 209 -1.89 -16.12 -31.58
CA VAL A 209 -1.70 -16.12 -30.11
C VAL A 209 -1.87 -14.69 -29.55
N HIS A 210 -2.63 -14.53 -28.46
CA HIS A 210 -2.88 -13.24 -27.78
C HIS A 210 -3.17 -13.46 -26.27
N ILE A 211 -2.82 -12.48 -25.42
CA ILE A 211 -3.07 -12.48 -23.96
C ILE A 211 -3.70 -11.16 -23.51
N PHE A 212 -4.29 -11.17 -22.31
CA PHE A 212 -4.79 -10.00 -21.59
C PHE A 212 -4.34 -10.03 -20.12
N GLY A 213 -4.04 -8.86 -19.55
CA GLY A 213 -3.79 -8.68 -18.12
C GLY A 213 -3.79 -7.19 -17.83
N GLU A 214 -4.88 -6.68 -17.27
CA GLU A 214 -5.22 -5.24 -17.23
C GLU A 214 -5.33 -4.63 -18.64
N ASN A 215 -6.05 -3.51 -18.77
CA ASN A 215 -6.20 -2.89 -20.09
C ASN A 215 -5.02 -1.97 -20.44
N LEU A 216 -3.88 -2.09 -19.75
CA LEU A 216 -2.59 -1.47 -20.09
C LEU A 216 -1.80 -2.44 -20.96
N ILE A 217 -1.37 -2.00 -22.13
CA ILE A 217 -0.61 -2.75 -23.12
C ILE A 217 0.69 -1.99 -23.32
N GLU A 218 1.80 -2.57 -22.89
CA GLU A 218 3.11 -1.95 -23.06
C GLU A 218 3.47 -1.84 -24.54
N GLY A 219 4.20 -0.78 -24.88
CA GLY A 219 4.47 -0.39 -26.25
C GLY A 219 5.20 -1.49 -27.01
N GLU A 220 6.27 -2.04 -26.44
CA GLU A 220 7.04 -3.17 -26.97
C GLU A 220 6.31 -4.51 -26.99
N LEU A 221 5.11 -4.59 -26.40
CA LEU A 221 4.21 -5.73 -26.51
C LEU A 221 3.11 -5.52 -27.58
N LEU A 222 2.98 -4.32 -28.15
CA LEU A 222 2.10 -4.05 -29.28
C LEU A 222 2.58 -4.83 -30.53
N PRO A 223 1.66 -5.39 -31.35
CA PRO A 223 2.00 -6.06 -32.60
C PRO A 223 2.91 -5.21 -33.52
N MET A 224 4.19 -5.57 -33.57
CA MET A 224 5.21 -4.86 -34.34
C MET A 224 5.09 -5.17 -35.84
N LYS A 225 4.92 -4.13 -36.65
CA LYS A 225 4.93 -4.21 -38.13
C LYS A 225 5.86 -3.15 -38.73
N GLY A 226 6.34 -3.41 -39.95
CA GLY A 226 7.25 -2.50 -40.64
C GLY A 226 8.58 -2.33 -39.90
N GLN A 227 9.02 -1.09 -39.68
CA GLN A 227 10.29 -0.73 -39.05
C GLN A 227 10.23 -0.64 -37.51
N SER A 228 9.23 -1.29 -36.89
CA SER A 228 9.04 -1.30 -35.44
C SER A 228 10.04 -2.23 -34.74
N ARG A 229 10.51 -1.85 -33.55
CA ARG A 229 11.43 -2.61 -32.68
C ARG A 229 11.23 -2.21 -31.23
N SER A 230 11.57 -3.09 -30.28
CA SER A 230 11.74 -2.70 -28.87
C SER A 230 13.04 -1.89 -28.72
N GLN A 231 13.02 -0.86 -27.87
CA GLN A 231 14.21 -0.18 -27.37
C GLN A 231 14.11 -0.08 -25.84
N GLY A 232 15.14 -0.54 -25.13
CA GLY A 232 15.28 -0.36 -23.69
C GLY A 232 15.65 1.09 -23.35
N MET A 233 14.98 1.63 -22.34
CA MET A 233 14.98 3.06 -22.00
C MET A 233 15.71 3.39 -20.69
N GLU A 234 16.22 2.39 -19.96
CA GLU A 234 17.02 2.51 -18.73
C GLU A 234 18.08 3.65 -18.77
N ASN A 235 18.74 3.83 -19.92
CA ASN A 235 19.82 4.82 -20.10
C ASN A 235 19.31 6.27 -20.21
N PHE A 236 18.00 6.48 -20.34
CA PHE A 236 17.37 7.79 -20.47
C PHE A 236 16.65 8.22 -19.17
N GLY A 237 16.54 7.34 -18.19
CA GLY A 237 15.96 7.61 -16.86
C GLY A 237 15.04 6.49 -16.38
N LYS A 238 14.13 6.80 -15.44
CA LYS A 238 13.26 5.82 -14.74
C LYS A 238 11.77 6.14 -14.88
N LEU A 239 11.37 6.72 -16.00
CA LEU A 239 10.00 7.20 -16.22
C LEU A 239 9.19 6.30 -17.17
N TRP A 240 9.83 5.31 -17.79
CA TRP A 240 9.21 4.41 -18.77
C TRP A 240 8.52 3.23 -18.09
N SER A 241 7.45 2.73 -18.71
CA SER A 241 6.83 1.47 -18.29
C SER A 241 7.71 0.30 -18.72
N ASP A 242 7.85 -0.71 -17.85
CA ASP A 242 8.78 -1.85 -17.97
C ASP A 242 10.23 -1.50 -18.43
N ASP A 243 10.69 -0.28 -18.14
CA ASP A 243 11.98 0.29 -18.58
C ASP A 243 12.23 0.21 -20.12
N ALA A 244 11.18 0.11 -20.94
CA ALA A 244 11.26 -0.06 -22.40
C ALA A 244 10.22 0.79 -23.16
N HIS A 245 10.30 0.76 -24.49
CA HIS A 245 9.21 1.24 -25.36
C HIS A 245 9.25 0.53 -26.73
N MET A 246 8.22 0.70 -27.57
CA MET A 246 8.30 0.38 -29.00
C MET A 246 8.71 1.61 -29.81
N LEU A 247 9.84 1.46 -30.50
CA LEU A 247 10.42 2.42 -31.41
C LEU A 247 10.12 2.06 -32.87
N TRP A 248 9.69 3.02 -33.69
CA TRP A 248 9.51 2.88 -35.13
C TRP A 248 10.19 4.03 -35.87
N ASP A 249 10.56 3.82 -37.15
CA ASP A 249 11.09 4.88 -38.01
C ASP A 249 10.57 4.82 -39.45
N GLY A 250 10.32 5.99 -40.04
CA GLY A 250 9.76 6.12 -41.40
C GLY A 250 10.07 7.46 -42.07
N VAL A 251 9.73 7.57 -43.36
CA VAL A 251 9.78 8.84 -44.10
C VAL A 251 8.41 9.54 -44.09
N LEU A 252 8.39 10.82 -44.43
CA LEU A 252 7.16 11.61 -44.48
C LEU A 252 6.08 10.93 -45.34
N GLY A 253 4.90 10.69 -44.75
CA GLY A 253 3.78 9.99 -45.37
C GLY A 253 3.64 8.52 -44.97
N ASP A 254 4.69 7.88 -44.46
CA ASP A 254 4.65 6.51 -43.94
C ASP A 254 3.70 6.37 -42.75
N SER A 255 3.33 5.14 -42.40
CA SER A 255 2.56 4.83 -41.20
C SER A 255 3.07 3.60 -40.48
N MET A 256 3.07 3.66 -39.16
CA MET A 256 3.14 2.48 -38.28
C MET A 256 1.72 2.01 -37.98
N GLU A 257 1.48 0.71 -38.04
CA GLU A 257 0.18 0.11 -37.75
C GLU A 257 0.32 -1.01 -36.74
N THR A 258 -0.53 -0.96 -35.71
CA THR A 258 -0.66 -2.00 -34.69
C THR A 258 -2.13 -2.30 -34.40
N SER A 259 -2.41 -3.21 -33.48
CA SER A 259 -3.78 -3.57 -33.13
C SER A 259 -3.93 -3.95 -31.66
N ILE A 260 -5.10 -3.59 -31.13
CA ILE A 260 -5.56 -3.88 -29.77
C ILE A 260 -6.77 -4.82 -29.86
N LEU A 261 -7.02 -5.63 -28.84
CA LEU A 261 -8.17 -6.54 -28.82
C LEU A 261 -9.21 -6.04 -27.81
N ILE A 262 -10.44 -5.84 -28.29
CA ILE A 262 -11.58 -5.46 -27.46
C ILE A 262 -12.38 -6.73 -27.12
N ASP A 263 -12.55 -6.99 -25.83
CA ASP A 263 -13.17 -8.20 -25.27
C ASP A 263 -14.71 -8.16 -25.30
N LYS A 264 -15.27 -6.95 -25.16
CA LYS A 264 -16.71 -6.65 -25.06
C LYS A 264 -17.06 -5.40 -25.88
N SER A 265 -18.22 -5.38 -26.52
CA SER A 265 -18.72 -4.13 -27.13
C SER A 265 -19.12 -3.12 -26.06
N SER A 266 -18.45 -1.97 -26.00
CA SER A 266 -18.58 -1.00 -24.90
C SER A 266 -18.22 0.43 -25.31
N VAL A 267 -18.45 1.39 -24.41
CA VAL A 267 -17.79 2.69 -24.45
C VAL A 267 -16.45 2.59 -23.72
N TYR A 268 -15.36 3.09 -24.31
CA TYR A 268 -14.01 3.01 -23.75
C TYR A 268 -13.32 4.38 -23.69
N ASN A 269 -12.32 4.49 -22.82
CA ASN A 269 -11.37 5.59 -22.77
C ASN A 269 -9.96 5.10 -23.11
N LEU A 270 -9.38 5.61 -24.21
CA LEU A 270 -8.04 5.27 -24.66
C LEU A 270 -7.03 6.29 -24.12
N ARG A 271 -6.09 5.84 -23.29
CA ARG A 271 -4.90 6.59 -22.90
C ARG A 271 -3.70 6.08 -23.68
N LEU A 272 -2.76 6.96 -24.04
CA LEU A 272 -1.60 6.59 -24.85
C LEU A 272 -0.42 7.48 -24.45
N GLN A 273 0.64 6.85 -23.97
CA GLN A 273 1.88 7.49 -23.53
C GLN A 273 2.93 7.32 -24.62
N LEU A 274 3.43 8.45 -25.15
CA LEU A 274 4.48 8.46 -26.18
C LEU A 274 5.78 9.02 -25.60
N THR A 275 6.90 8.69 -26.24
CA THR A 275 8.21 9.30 -25.98
C THR A 275 8.45 10.49 -26.91
N LYS A 276 9.13 11.53 -26.41
CA LYS A 276 9.66 12.66 -27.18
C LYS A 276 11.18 12.60 -27.21
N ALA A 277 11.81 12.98 -28.33
CA ALA A 277 13.26 13.06 -28.45
C ALA A 277 13.71 13.95 -29.64
N PRO A 278 15.02 14.23 -29.81
CA PRO A 278 15.50 15.16 -30.83
C PRO A 278 15.25 14.75 -32.28
N ASP A 279 15.08 13.47 -32.57
CA ASP A 279 14.94 12.88 -33.91
C ASP A 279 13.53 12.32 -34.20
N TYR A 280 12.54 12.74 -33.43
CA TYR A 280 11.15 12.28 -33.49
C TYR A 280 10.29 13.19 -34.38
N GLY A 281 9.27 12.58 -35.02
CA GLY A 281 8.40 13.24 -36.00
C GLY A 281 7.10 13.82 -35.43
N GLN A 282 6.29 14.41 -36.32
CA GLN A 282 4.91 14.81 -36.03
C GLN A 282 3.92 13.76 -36.56
N PHE A 283 2.99 13.30 -35.72
CA PHE A 283 2.11 12.18 -36.04
C PHE A 283 0.61 12.50 -35.95
N ASP A 284 -0.14 11.99 -36.93
CA ASP A 284 -1.59 11.79 -36.82
C ASP A 284 -1.87 10.36 -36.33
N ILE A 285 -2.76 10.20 -35.34
CA ILE A 285 -3.11 8.91 -34.75
C ILE A 285 -4.58 8.59 -35.07
N TYR A 286 -4.82 7.38 -35.57
CA TYR A 286 -6.12 6.89 -35.98
C TYR A 286 -6.47 5.58 -35.27
N LEU A 287 -7.75 5.38 -34.96
CA LEU A 287 -8.32 4.15 -34.43
C LEU A 287 -9.48 3.73 -35.36
N ASP A 288 -9.41 2.53 -35.94
CA ASP A 288 -10.33 2.05 -36.99
C ASP A 288 -10.57 3.11 -38.09
N ASP A 289 -9.46 3.67 -38.58
CA ASP A 289 -9.40 4.76 -39.57
C ASP A 289 -10.05 6.11 -39.19
N LYS A 290 -10.67 6.22 -38.01
CA LYS A 290 -11.08 7.51 -37.41
C LYS A 290 -9.88 8.21 -36.78
N LEU A 291 -9.62 9.46 -37.17
CA LEU A 291 -8.61 10.32 -36.55
C LEU A 291 -8.98 10.60 -35.08
N ILE A 292 -8.07 10.30 -34.15
CA ILE A 292 -8.26 10.49 -32.70
C ILE A 292 -7.30 11.53 -32.09
N ALA A 293 -6.14 11.74 -32.70
CA ALA A 293 -5.19 12.82 -32.37
C ALA A 293 -4.49 13.25 -33.66
N SER A 294 -4.13 14.53 -33.80
CA SER A 294 -3.54 15.06 -35.04
C SER A 294 -2.34 15.96 -34.77
N LYS A 295 -1.33 15.87 -35.63
CA LYS A 295 -0.06 16.63 -35.57
C LYS A 295 0.58 16.67 -34.18
N ILE A 296 0.59 15.54 -33.49
CA ILE A 296 1.29 15.40 -32.21
C ILE A 296 2.79 15.56 -32.45
N ASP A 297 3.39 16.64 -31.93
CA ASP A 297 4.82 16.91 -32.08
C ASP A 297 5.63 16.22 -30.96
N LEU A 298 6.36 15.18 -31.36
CA LEU A 298 7.19 14.39 -30.46
C LEU A 298 8.65 14.90 -30.40
N TYR A 299 8.95 16.08 -30.94
CA TYR A 299 10.26 16.70 -30.76
C TYR A 299 10.50 17.19 -29.32
N ALA A 300 11.68 16.88 -28.78
CA ALA A 300 12.23 17.46 -27.55
C ALA A 300 13.78 17.51 -27.63
N GLU A 301 14.43 18.42 -26.90
CA GLU A 301 15.91 18.53 -26.89
C GLU A 301 16.60 17.36 -26.13
N SER A 302 15.83 16.61 -25.33
CA SER A 302 16.25 15.41 -24.61
C SER A 302 15.16 14.32 -24.69
N VAL A 303 15.50 13.09 -24.29
CA VAL A 303 14.56 11.96 -24.29
C VAL A 303 13.66 12.03 -23.06
N VAL A 304 12.37 12.28 -23.26
CA VAL A 304 11.37 12.48 -22.19
C VAL A 304 10.02 11.86 -22.56
N LEU A 305 9.10 11.76 -21.61
CA LEU A 305 7.70 11.43 -21.92
C LEU A 305 6.98 12.63 -22.58
N SER A 306 6.00 12.32 -23.42
CA SER A 306 5.02 13.28 -23.94
C SER A 306 3.88 13.52 -22.97
N ASP A 307 3.06 14.55 -23.24
CA ASP A 307 1.76 14.71 -22.59
C ASP A 307 0.87 13.49 -22.90
N LEU A 308 0.21 12.95 -21.87
CA LEU A 308 -0.62 11.76 -22.00
C LEU A 308 -1.82 12.02 -22.93
N ILE A 309 -1.89 11.32 -24.06
CA ILE A 309 -3.00 11.42 -25.01
C ILE A 309 -4.18 10.63 -24.44
N ASN A 310 -5.31 11.31 -24.17
CA ASN A 310 -6.48 10.73 -23.51
C ASN A 310 -7.74 10.97 -24.36
N VAL A 311 -8.36 9.89 -24.85
CA VAL A 311 -9.48 9.92 -25.82
C VAL A 311 -10.66 9.12 -25.27
N SER A 312 -11.59 9.84 -24.64
CA SER A 312 -12.76 9.27 -23.97
C SER A 312 -13.98 9.11 -24.88
N GLY A 313 -14.91 8.23 -24.50
CA GLY A 313 -16.19 8.05 -25.20
C GLY A 313 -16.11 7.23 -26.49
N LEU A 314 -15.06 6.41 -26.65
CA LEU A 314 -14.85 5.57 -27.83
C LEU A 314 -15.81 4.38 -27.80
N LYS A 315 -16.85 4.39 -28.64
CA LYS A 315 -17.69 3.21 -28.87
C LYS A 315 -16.91 2.20 -29.69
N LEU A 316 -16.44 1.14 -29.05
CA LEU A 316 -15.68 0.05 -29.69
C LEU A 316 -16.47 -1.25 -29.51
N GLU A 317 -16.64 -1.99 -30.60
CA GLU A 317 -17.28 -3.30 -30.54
C GLU A 317 -16.24 -4.39 -30.27
N LYS A 318 -16.67 -5.53 -29.70
CA LYS A 318 -15.82 -6.72 -29.53
C LYS A 318 -15.08 -7.08 -30.81
N GLY A 319 -13.80 -7.39 -30.71
CA GLY A 319 -12.93 -7.76 -31.83
C GLY A 319 -11.64 -6.95 -31.87
N GLN A 320 -10.79 -7.26 -32.85
CA GLN A 320 -9.51 -6.59 -33.03
C GLN A 320 -9.71 -5.20 -33.65
N ARG A 321 -9.18 -4.16 -33.00
CA ARG A 321 -9.25 -2.76 -33.44
C ARG A 321 -7.87 -2.30 -33.88
N LYS A 322 -7.81 -1.52 -34.96
CA LYS A 322 -6.57 -1.12 -35.64
C LYS A 322 -6.16 0.28 -35.20
N ILE A 323 -4.90 0.44 -34.79
CA ILE A 323 -4.31 1.74 -34.48
C ILE A 323 -3.24 2.06 -35.52
N ARG A 324 -3.30 3.27 -36.08
CA ARG A 324 -2.39 3.72 -37.14
C ARG A 324 -1.80 5.08 -36.79
N PHE A 325 -0.48 5.15 -36.75
CA PHE A 325 0.30 6.37 -36.52
C PHE A 325 0.92 6.78 -37.84
N LYS A 326 0.46 7.89 -38.42
CA LYS A 326 0.93 8.41 -39.72
C LYS A 326 1.90 9.55 -39.49
N LEU A 327 3.10 9.46 -40.08
CA LEU A 327 4.10 10.53 -40.05
C LEU A 327 3.67 11.64 -41.01
N VAL A 328 3.26 12.79 -40.47
CA VAL A 328 2.66 13.92 -41.21
C VAL A 328 3.54 15.17 -41.25
N GLY A 329 4.63 15.20 -40.49
CA GLY A 329 5.59 16.30 -40.47
C GLY A 329 6.76 16.04 -39.52
N SER A 330 7.51 17.08 -39.23
CA SER A 330 8.56 17.11 -38.20
C SER A 330 8.69 18.54 -37.67
N ASN A 331 9.24 18.71 -36.47
CA ASN A 331 9.65 20.03 -36.00
C ASN A 331 10.81 20.58 -36.86
N GLU A 332 10.91 21.90 -37.03
CA GLU A 332 12.04 22.52 -37.76
C GLU A 332 13.40 22.25 -37.10
N LYS A 333 13.42 22.02 -35.78
CA LYS A 333 14.61 21.64 -35.01
C LYS A 333 14.86 20.13 -34.92
N ALA A 334 14.00 19.29 -35.50
CA ALA A 334 14.14 17.84 -35.39
C ALA A 334 15.32 17.33 -36.23
N ASN A 335 16.19 16.55 -35.61
CA ASN A 335 17.28 15.86 -36.27
C ASN A 335 16.72 14.76 -37.20
N GLN A 336 17.32 14.59 -38.37
CA GLN A 336 16.92 13.51 -39.27
C GLN A 336 17.60 12.19 -38.86
N TYR A 337 16.79 11.20 -38.51
CA TYR A 337 17.27 9.84 -38.33
C TYR A 337 17.68 9.24 -39.69
N ARG A 338 18.91 8.73 -39.80
CA ARG A 338 19.43 7.99 -40.97
C ARG A 338 19.07 8.59 -42.35
N ASN A 339 19.21 9.91 -42.48
CA ASN A 339 18.88 10.72 -43.67
C ASN A 339 17.40 10.66 -44.08
N ASN A 340 16.66 11.75 -43.80
CA ASN A 340 15.26 11.98 -44.16
C ASN A 340 14.22 11.03 -43.52
N ARG A 341 14.51 10.44 -42.35
CA ARG A 341 13.55 9.65 -41.55
C ARG A 341 13.35 10.29 -40.17
N TYR A 342 12.22 9.97 -39.53
CA TYR A 342 11.91 10.40 -38.16
C TYR A 342 11.39 9.22 -37.32
N LEU A 343 11.60 9.32 -36.02
CA LEU A 343 11.25 8.28 -35.04
C LEU A 343 9.86 8.50 -34.41
N LEU A 344 9.30 7.41 -33.89
CA LEU A 344 8.12 7.34 -33.01
C LEU A 344 8.43 6.36 -31.88
N GLY A 345 8.21 6.77 -30.63
CA GLY A 345 8.27 5.89 -29.46
C GLY A 345 6.90 5.81 -28.77
N VAL A 346 6.35 4.61 -28.63
CA VAL A 346 5.15 4.32 -27.83
C VAL A 346 5.60 3.63 -26.56
N ASP A 347 5.37 4.24 -25.40
CA ASP A 347 5.73 3.74 -24.07
C ASP A 347 4.66 2.74 -23.61
N TYR A 348 3.39 3.18 -23.47
CA TYR A 348 2.25 2.28 -23.23
C TYR A 348 0.94 2.79 -23.82
N LEU A 349 -0.05 1.90 -23.87
CA LEU A 349 -1.42 2.19 -24.28
C LEU A 349 -2.43 1.61 -23.25
N LYS A 350 -3.40 2.38 -22.76
CA LYS A 350 -4.44 1.91 -21.80
C LYS A 350 -5.86 2.06 -22.33
N ILE A 351 -6.74 1.06 -22.18
CA ILE A 351 -8.13 1.07 -22.70
C ILE A 351 -9.15 0.84 -21.56
N VAL A 352 -9.61 1.89 -20.87
CA VAL A 352 -10.53 1.73 -19.73
C VAL A 352 -11.98 1.55 -20.21
N ASP A 353 -12.67 0.46 -19.83
CA ASP A 353 -14.12 0.28 -20.11
C ASP A 353 -14.93 1.29 -19.27
N MET A 354 -15.70 2.14 -19.95
CA MET A 354 -16.58 3.16 -19.33
C MET A 354 -17.99 2.63 -19.03
N ASP A 355 -18.39 1.48 -19.57
CA ASP A 355 -19.54 0.70 -19.05
C ASP A 355 -19.10 -0.33 -18.00
N GLN A 356 -17.91 -0.18 -17.39
CA GLN A 356 -17.77 -0.46 -15.96
C GLN A 356 -18.47 0.64 -15.14
N ARG A 357 -19.79 0.74 -15.34
CA ARG A 357 -20.73 1.36 -14.41
C ARG A 357 -20.82 0.43 -13.19
N ASP A 358 -20.66 0.86 -11.94
CA ASP A 358 -21.13 2.12 -11.34
C ASP A 358 -22.50 2.51 -11.92
N VAL A 359 -23.48 1.69 -11.51
CA VAL A 359 -24.89 1.67 -11.94
C VAL A 359 -25.42 3.09 -12.14
N ASP A 360 -25.73 3.44 -13.40
CA ASP A 360 -26.45 4.67 -13.72
C ASP A 360 -27.84 4.62 -13.06
N PRO A 361 -28.19 5.56 -12.16
CA PRO A 361 -29.49 5.57 -11.50
C PRO A 361 -30.69 5.64 -12.45
N ASN A 362 -30.51 6.07 -13.70
CA ASN A 362 -31.61 6.35 -14.62
C ASN A 362 -32.06 5.14 -15.46
N GLU A 363 -31.26 4.10 -15.64
CA GLU A 363 -31.69 2.88 -16.35
C GLU A 363 -32.62 1.98 -15.50
N ILE A 364 -32.69 2.20 -14.18
CA ILE A 364 -33.68 1.57 -13.30
C ILE A 364 -35.06 2.28 -13.41
N LEU A 365 -35.09 3.54 -13.86
CA LEU A 365 -36.29 4.37 -13.94
C LEU A 365 -37.09 4.24 -15.25
N SER A 366 -36.50 3.68 -16.31
CA SER A 366 -37.17 3.49 -17.60
C SER A 366 -38.18 2.32 -17.61
N ASN A 367 -37.92 1.25 -16.85
CA ASN A 367 -38.77 0.06 -16.78
C ASN A 367 -39.90 0.13 -15.72
N LYS A 368 -40.23 1.33 -15.22
CA LYS A 368 -41.43 1.59 -14.39
C LYS A 368 -42.26 2.79 -14.87
N GLN A 369 -42.34 3.01 -16.18
CA GLN A 369 -43.35 3.90 -16.77
C GLN A 369 -44.67 3.18 -17.08
N ASP A 370 -45.34 2.63 -16.05
CA ASP A 370 -46.81 2.48 -16.14
C ASP A 370 -47.53 2.53 -14.78
N SER A 371 -47.66 3.74 -14.23
CA SER A 371 -48.83 4.20 -13.46
C SER A 371 -48.62 5.65 -13.00
N ARG A 372 -49.30 6.59 -13.66
CA ARG A 372 -49.14 8.03 -13.41
C ARG A 372 -49.90 8.47 -12.15
N LYS A 373 -49.27 9.31 -11.33
CA LYS A 373 -49.89 10.53 -10.75
C LYS A 373 -48.84 11.53 -10.26
N LYS A 374 -48.83 12.73 -10.85
CA LYS A 374 -48.05 13.93 -10.47
C LYS A 374 -48.82 14.69 -9.36
N PRO A 375 -48.15 15.50 -8.49
CA PRO A 375 -47.75 16.87 -8.84
C PRO A 375 -46.35 17.31 -8.37
N ASN A 376 -45.90 18.47 -8.89
CA ASN A 376 -44.61 19.11 -8.62
C ASN A 376 -44.58 19.86 -7.29
N GLN A 377 -43.41 19.96 -6.64
CA GLN A 377 -42.84 21.20 -6.07
C GLN A 377 -41.34 20.98 -5.72
N PRO A 378 -40.51 22.04 -5.55
CA PRO A 378 -39.06 21.92 -5.41
C PRO A 378 -38.65 21.43 -4.01
N ILE A 379 -37.63 20.57 -3.96
CA ILE A 379 -37.12 20.00 -2.71
C ILE A 379 -36.15 20.99 -2.06
N VAL A 380 -36.55 21.48 -0.88
CA VAL A 380 -35.68 22.13 0.11
C VAL A 380 -34.99 21.05 0.94
N ASP A 381 -33.85 21.38 1.55
CA ASP A 381 -33.02 20.51 2.40
C ASP A 381 -33.84 19.49 3.22
N GLN A 382 -33.54 18.21 3.05
CA GLN A 382 -34.10 17.14 3.88
C GLN A 382 -33.04 16.54 4.80
N GLU A 383 -33.33 16.63 6.09
CA GLU A 383 -32.58 16.03 7.19
C GLU A 383 -32.60 14.50 7.10
N SER A 384 -31.61 13.85 7.73
CA SER A 384 -31.49 12.39 7.76
C SER A 384 -32.76 11.72 8.33
N PRO A 385 -33.31 10.68 7.68
CA PRO A 385 -34.54 10.04 8.12
C PRO A 385 -34.29 9.14 9.34
N GLY A 386 -34.42 9.69 10.54
CA GLY A 386 -34.16 8.92 11.76
C GLY A 386 -34.42 9.59 13.10
N ASP A 387 -35.03 10.78 13.18
CA ASP A 387 -35.34 11.37 14.49
C ASP A 387 -36.60 12.27 14.46
N ALA A 388 -37.69 11.76 15.01
CA ALA A 388 -38.86 12.59 15.32
C ALA A 388 -38.58 13.33 16.65
N ARG A 389 -37.76 14.37 16.56
CA ARG A 389 -37.22 15.11 17.71
C ARG A 389 -38.33 15.50 18.69
N LEU A 390 -38.20 14.99 19.91
CA LEU A 390 -39.06 15.40 21.02
C LEU A 390 -38.61 16.80 21.47
N ASP A 391 -39.55 17.74 21.55
CA ASP A 391 -39.30 19.07 22.12
C ASP A 391 -39.19 18.96 23.66
N VAL A 392 -38.02 18.54 24.12
CA VAL A 392 -37.69 18.28 25.52
C VAL A 392 -36.95 19.47 26.10
N THR A 393 -37.28 19.87 27.33
CA THR A 393 -36.56 20.92 28.05
C THR A 393 -35.75 20.35 29.22
N PHE A 394 -34.83 21.13 29.79
CA PHE A 394 -34.14 20.75 31.02
C PHE A 394 -35.11 20.47 32.19
N SER A 395 -36.27 21.15 32.22
CA SER A 395 -37.28 20.94 33.25
C SER A 395 -37.89 19.54 33.19
N ASP A 396 -37.99 18.96 31.99
CA ASP A 396 -38.58 17.63 31.78
C ASP A 396 -37.62 16.50 32.19
N ILE A 397 -36.30 16.72 32.03
CA ILE A 397 -35.28 15.73 32.44
C ILE A 397 -34.80 15.91 33.88
N LYS A 398 -35.00 17.07 34.52
CA LYS A 398 -34.54 17.32 35.90
C LYS A 398 -35.04 16.27 36.91
N PRO A 399 -36.29 15.78 36.86
CA PRO A 399 -36.72 14.66 37.71
C PRO A 399 -35.95 13.36 37.44
N ILE A 400 -35.57 13.10 36.19
CA ILE A 400 -34.77 11.93 35.78
C ILE A 400 -33.36 12.05 36.37
N LEU A 401 -32.70 13.21 36.21
CA LEU A 401 -31.37 13.48 36.77
C LEU A 401 -31.34 13.30 38.30
N VAL A 402 -32.35 13.82 39.02
CA VAL A 402 -32.50 13.60 40.47
C VAL A 402 -32.69 12.13 40.81
N ALA A 403 -33.50 11.39 40.05
CA ALA A 403 -33.87 10.00 40.35
C ALA A 403 -32.89 8.93 39.83
N ARG A 404 -31.88 9.31 39.02
CA ARG A 404 -30.99 8.39 38.29
C ARG A 404 -29.51 8.78 38.30
N CYS A 405 -29.17 10.07 38.41
CA CYS A 405 -27.81 10.56 38.16
C CYS A 405 -27.18 11.27 39.38
N TYR A 406 -27.94 12.12 40.08
CA TYR A 406 -27.41 12.95 41.18
C TYR A 406 -26.88 12.13 42.36
N GLY A 407 -27.41 10.92 42.61
CA GLY A 407 -26.90 9.99 43.64
C GLY A 407 -25.42 9.58 43.46
N CYS A 408 -24.85 9.76 42.27
CA CYS A 408 -23.43 9.57 41.96
C CYS A 408 -22.70 10.84 41.50
N HIS A 409 -23.42 11.82 40.93
CA HIS A 409 -22.88 13.06 40.36
C HIS A 409 -23.48 14.32 41.03
N GLY A 410 -23.36 14.43 42.35
CA GLY A 410 -23.55 15.68 43.10
C GLY A 410 -24.21 15.55 44.49
N ASP A 411 -24.95 14.48 44.77
CA ASP A 411 -25.58 14.30 46.10
C ASP A 411 -24.58 13.76 47.13
N ASN A 412 -24.71 14.26 48.36
CA ASN A 412 -23.80 13.96 49.47
C ASN A 412 -22.31 14.22 49.17
N GLY A 413 -22.00 15.12 48.24
CA GLY A 413 -20.64 15.42 47.81
C GLY A 413 -19.99 14.36 46.92
N LYS A 414 -20.76 13.38 46.41
CA LYS A 414 -20.26 12.37 45.47
C LYS A 414 -20.08 12.98 44.08
N VAL A 415 -18.90 12.80 43.51
CA VAL A 415 -18.55 13.24 42.14
C VAL A 415 -17.88 12.09 41.39
N LYS A 416 -18.61 10.99 41.14
CA LYS A 416 -18.05 9.85 40.36
C LYS A 416 -17.58 10.37 38.99
N GLY A 417 -16.36 10.01 38.59
CA GLY A 417 -15.74 10.47 37.34
C GLY A 417 -15.45 11.98 37.28
N ASP A 418 -15.26 12.63 38.44
CA ASP A 418 -15.00 14.07 38.61
C ASP A 418 -16.07 14.99 38.00
N ILE A 419 -17.31 14.48 37.87
CA ILE A 419 -18.46 15.19 37.32
C ILE A 419 -19.50 15.46 38.41
N ASN A 420 -19.89 16.73 38.55
CA ASN A 420 -20.98 17.20 39.40
C ASN A 420 -22.10 17.85 38.57
N LEU A 421 -23.18 17.10 38.30
CA LEU A 421 -24.32 17.56 37.50
C LEU A 421 -25.24 18.55 38.24
N LYS A 422 -24.88 18.96 39.46
CA LYS A 422 -25.59 19.99 40.23
C LYS A 422 -24.96 21.38 40.09
N ASP A 423 -23.72 21.45 39.61
CA ASP A 423 -23.05 22.74 39.32
C ASP A 423 -23.53 23.32 37.99
N VAL A 424 -24.08 22.48 37.09
CA VAL A 424 -24.65 22.87 35.80
C VAL A 424 -26.14 22.50 35.75
N GLN A 425 -27.03 23.50 35.84
CA GLN A 425 -28.49 23.30 35.90
C GLN A 425 -29.30 24.14 34.90
N THR A 426 -28.65 24.71 33.89
CA THR A 426 -29.29 25.51 32.83
C THR A 426 -28.73 25.15 31.46
N LYS A 427 -29.50 25.43 30.38
CA LYS A 427 -29.02 25.23 29.01
C LYS A 427 -27.72 26.00 28.77
N GLU A 428 -27.65 27.24 29.25
CA GLU A 428 -26.51 28.14 29.09
C GLU A 428 -25.27 27.59 29.79
N GLY A 429 -25.42 26.95 30.96
CA GLY A 429 -24.32 26.29 31.64
C GLY A 429 -23.77 25.08 30.87
N PHE A 430 -24.65 24.25 30.30
CA PHE A 430 -24.24 23.13 29.44
C PHE A 430 -23.62 23.59 28.11
N LEU A 431 -24.02 24.75 27.58
CA LEU A 431 -23.37 25.36 26.42
C LEU A 431 -22.00 25.99 26.76
N GLN A 432 -21.79 26.41 28.00
CA GLN A 432 -20.48 26.89 28.48
C GLN A 432 -19.51 25.74 28.75
N ASP A 433 -19.97 24.65 29.38
CA ASP A 433 -19.21 23.41 29.55
C ASP A 433 -19.62 22.37 28.49
N ILE A 434 -19.21 22.64 27.24
CA ILE A 434 -19.54 21.78 26.11
C ILE A 434 -18.84 20.42 26.17
N GLU A 435 -17.68 20.34 26.84
CA GLU A 435 -16.97 19.07 27.05
C GLU A 435 -17.74 18.14 27.97
N LEU A 436 -18.28 18.65 29.08
CA LEU A 436 -19.21 17.91 29.93
C LEU A 436 -20.47 17.49 29.15
N THR A 437 -21.06 18.40 28.38
CA THR A 437 -22.25 18.10 27.55
C THR A 437 -21.98 16.99 26.54
N GLN A 438 -20.81 16.98 25.89
CA GLN A 438 -20.39 15.93 24.98
C GLN A 438 -20.19 14.59 25.72
N LYS A 439 -19.51 14.60 26.87
CA LYS A 439 -19.33 13.41 27.74
C LYS A 439 -20.68 12.80 28.17
N ILE A 440 -21.66 13.64 28.53
CA ILE A 440 -23.02 13.19 28.88
C ILE A 440 -23.71 12.59 27.65
N ALA A 441 -23.68 13.27 26.50
CA ALA A 441 -24.32 12.79 25.28
C ALA A 441 -23.74 11.43 24.82
N ASP A 442 -22.42 11.24 24.88
CA ASP A 442 -21.77 9.98 24.54
C ASP A 442 -22.11 8.88 25.57
N ALA A 443 -22.02 9.16 26.87
CA ALA A 443 -22.36 8.20 27.92
C ALA A 443 -23.84 7.74 27.84
N LEU A 444 -24.74 8.63 27.41
CA LEU A 444 -26.12 8.27 27.11
C LEU A 444 -26.22 7.43 25.83
N ASN A 445 -25.65 7.89 24.71
CA ASN A 445 -25.74 7.20 23.43
C ASN A 445 -25.20 5.76 23.49
N PHE A 446 -24.16 5.49 24.28
CA PHE A 446 -23.62 4.14 24.49
C PHE A 446 -24.19 3.40 25.72
N LYS A 447 -25.28 3.91 26.31
CA LYS A 447 -26.00 3.31 27.47
C LYS A 447 -25.07 2.95 28.63
N GLU A 448 -24.14 3.83 28.93
CA GLU A 448 -23.12 3.69 29.98
C GLU A 448 -23.64 4.12 31.35
N MET A 449 -24.56 5.09 31.35
CA MET A 449 -25.14 5.69 32.54
C MET A 449 -26.68 5.56 32.51
N PRO A 450 -27.31 5.17 33.63
CA PRO A 450 -26.73 4.72 34.90
C PRO A 450 -25.97 3.37 34.79
N PRO A 451 -25.00 3.10 35.69
CA PRO A 451 -24.28 1.83 35.71
C PRO A 451 -25.21 0.65 36.06
N GLU A 452 -24.85 -0.58 35.69
CA GLU A 452 -25.77 -1.75 35.72
C GLU A 452 -26.32 -2.11 37.12
N ASN A 453 -25.57 -1.80 38.18
CA ASN A 453 -25.96 -1.97 39.57
C ASN A 453 -26.98 -0.91 40.05
N GLU A 454 -27.19 0.17 39.29
CA GLU A 454 -28.13 1.24 39.56
C GLU A 454 -29.39 1.12 38.70
N LYS A 455 -30.44 1.86 39.11
CA LYS A 455 -31.72 1.87 38.37
C LYS A 455 -31.53 2.45 36.97
N GLN A 456 -31.67 1.60 35.96
CA GLN A 456 -31.57 1.94 34.55
C GLN A 456 -32.64 2.96 34.11
N LEU A 457 -32.36 3.61 32.98
CA LEU A 457 -33.33 4.44 32.27
C LEU A 457 -34.31 3.54 31.50
N THR A 458 -35.58 3.93 31.48
CA THR A 458 -36.51 3.44 30.45
C THR A 458 -36.12 4.00 29.09
N ASP A 459 -36.47 3.31 27.99
CA ASP A 459 -36.17 3.77 26.63
C ASP A 459 -36.69 5.19 26.36
N LYS A 460 -37.82 5.58 26.98
CA LYS A 460 -38.36 6.93 26.90
C LYS A 460 -37.51 7.97 27.65
N GLU A 461 -37.09 7.68 28.89
CA GLU A 461 -36.19 8.57 29.65
C GLU A 461 -34.84 8.74 28.93
N HIS A 462 -34.33 7.65 28.33
CA HIS A 462 -33.11 7.62 27.52
C HIS A 462 -33.24 8.50 26.27
N GLN A 463 -34.28 8.29 25.44
CA GLN A 463 -34.56 9.12 24.26
C GLN A 463 -34.71 10.61 24.61
N MET A 464 -35.41 10.94 25.70
CA MET A 464 -35.58 12.32 26.13
C MET A 464 -34.25 13.00 26.48
N MET A 465 -33.34 12.30 27.18
CA MET A 465 -32.05 12.88 27.53
C MET A 465 -31.09 12.94 26.34
N SER A 466 -30.98 11.88 25.52
CA SER A 466 -30.16 11.90 24.30
C SER A 466 -30.61 13.01 23.34
N SER A 467 -31.92 13.21 23.17
CA SER A 467 -32.46 14.28 22.32
C SER A 467 -32.13 15.68 22.89
N LEU A 468 -32.29 15.91 24.20
CA LEU A 468 -31.94 17.19 24.82
C LEU A 468 -30.45 17.51 24.68
N PHE A 469 -29.55 16.62 25.13
CA PHE A 469 -28.11 16.90 25.09
C PHE A 469 -27.58 16.96 23.64
N GLY A 470 -28.13 16.15 22.73
CA GLY A 470 -27.91 16.31 21.28
C GLY A 470 -28.30 17.69 20.76
N SER A 471 -29.47 18.22 21.15
CA SER A 471 -29.92 19.56 20.79
C SER A 471 -29.01 20.68 21.34
N TYR A 472 -28.37 20.45 22.50
CA TYR A 472 -27.41 21.40 23.08
C TYR A 472 -26.09 21.40 22.30
N LEU A 473 -25.57 20.23 21.94
CA LEU A 473 -24.41 20.11 21.06
C LEU A 473 -24.67 20.78 19.70
N GLU A 474 -25.85 20.58 19.11
CA GLU A 474 -26.23 21.27 17.88
C GLU A 474 -26.39 22.79 18.05
N THR A 475 -26.96 23.23 19.17
CA THR A 475 -27.07 24.67 19.49
C THR A 475 -25.67 25.27 19.57
N TYR A 476 -24.76 24.64 20.31
CA TYR A 476 -23.37 25.06 20.42
C TYR A 476 -22.69 25.11 19.05
N ILE A 477 -22.79 24.05 18.24
CA ILE A 477 -22.21 24.00 16.88
C ILE A 477 -22.73 25.14 15.99
N LYS A 478 -24.02 25.48 16.11
CA LYS A 478 -24.64 26.60 15.37
C LYS A 478 -24.19 27.98 15.87
N GLU A 479 -23.85 28.12 17.15
CA GLU A 479 -23.51 29.40 17.81
C GLU A 479 -22.00 29.68 17.91
N SER A 480 -21.18 28.64 18.12
CA SER A 480 -19.72 28.73 18.26
C SER A 480 -19.09 29.18 16.94
N GLY A 481 -19.41 28.48 15.86
CA GLY A 481 -19.03 28.76 14.47
C GLY A 481 -17.51 28.80 14.21
N SER A 482 -16.68 28.27 15.13
CA SER A 482 -15.23 28.41 15.09
C SER A 482 -14.51 27.08 15.29
N LEU A 483 -13.71 26.69 14.30
CA LEU A 483 -12.80 25.55 14.37
C LEU A 483 -11.72 25.76 15.44
N LYS A 484 -11.34 24.69 16.14
CA LYS A 484 -10.12 24.65 16.99
C LYS A 484 -8.91 25.07 16.17
N SER A 485 -8.11 25.99 16.72
CA SER A 485 -6.92 26.49 16.04
C SER A 485 -5.86 25.41 15.91
N ILE A 486 -5.20 25.40 14.75
CA ILE A 486 -4.00 24.57 14.53
C ILE A 486 -2.83 25.32 15.16
N VAL A 487 -2.11 24.63 16.05
CA VAL A 487 -0.96 25.16 16.77
C VAL A 487 0.26 25.21 15.84
N MET A 488 1.08 26.26 15.96
CA MET A 488 2.29 26.39 15.15
C MET A 488 3.26 25.30 15.56
N ARG A 489 3.64 24.44 14.61
CA ARG A 489 4.46 23.27 14.88
C ARG A 489 5.71 23.25 14.05
N ARG A 490 6.80 22.71 14.61
CA ARG A 490 7.92 22.30 13.77
C ARG A 490 7.58 21.03 12.99
N MET A 491 8.41 20.71 12.02
CA MET A 491 8.50 19.38 11.44
C MET A 491 8.98 18.40 12.52
N ASN A 492 8.40 17.20 12.51
CA ASN A 492 9.00 16.06 13.19
C ASN A 492 10.20 15.53 12.38
N ARG A 493 10.99 14.60 12.94
CA ARG A 493 12.22 14.13 12.26
C ARG A 493 11.99 13.38 10.94
N TYR A 494 10.81 12.78 10.75
CA TYR A 494 10.43 12.12 9.51
C TYR A 494 10.15 13.15 8.41
N GLU A 495 9.37 14.18 8.76
CA GLU A 495 9.06 15.32 7.90
C GLU A 495 10.32 16.13 7.54
N TYR A 496 11.19 16.43 8.51
CA TYR A 496 12.44 17.16 8.27
C TYR A 496 13.37 16.41 7.32
N ASN A 497 13.53 15.09 7.49
CA ASN A 497 14.29 14.23 6.58
C ASN A 497 13.77 14.33 5.14
N ASN A 498 12.45 14.19 4.95
CA ASN A 498 11.86 14.24 3.61
C ASN A 498 11.95 15.65 3.01
N ALA A 499 11.69 16.69 3.80
CA ALA A 499 11.79 18.08 3.39
C ALA A 499 13.21 18.47 2.94
N VAL A 500 14.25 18.05 3.68
CA VAL A 500 15.64 18.29 3.30
C VAL A 500 16.04 17.45 2.08
N ARG A 501 15.65 16.17 2.03
CA ARG A 501 15.86 15.31 0.84
C ARG A 501 15.26 15.95 -0.41
N ASP A 502 14.01 16.41 -0.34
CA ASP A 502 13.27 16.95 -1.49
C ASP A 502 13.78 18.35 -1.88
N LEU A 503 14.19 19.19 -0.92
CA LEU A 503 14.79 20.50 -1.18
C LEU A 503 16.17 20.39 -1.83
N LEU A 504 17.03 19.50 -1.30
CA LEU A 504 18.41 19.31 -1.76
C LEU A 504 18.53 18.22 -2.83
N GLN A 505 17.40 17.69 -3.33
CA GLN A 505 17.32 16.64 -4.34
C GLN A 505 18.23 15.43 -4.03
N LEU A 506 18.23 14.97 -2.77
CA LEU A 506 19.07 13.85 -2.33
C LEU A 506 18.51 12.52 -2.82
N LYS A 507 19.41 11.59 -3.16
CA LYS A 507 19.06 10.25 -3.69
C LYS A 507 18.38 9.31 -2.68
N GLY A 508 18.23 9.71 -1.42
CA GLY A 508 17.57 8.93 -0.37
C GLY A 508 17.46 9.69 0.97
N ASP A 509 17.27 8.95 2.06
CA ASP A 509 17.15 9.51 3.42
C ASP A 509 18.45 10.22 3.86
N VAL A 510 18.31 11.30 4.63
CA VAL A 510 19.41 12.08 5.20
C VAL A 510 20.15 11.29 6.30
N TYR A 511 19.40 10.48 7.05
CA TYR A 511 19.87 9.67 8.17
C TYR A 511 18.96 8.45 8.38
N PRO A 512 19.39 7.43 9.15
CA PRO A 512 18.56 6.26 9.43
C PRO A 512 17.26 6.66 10.17
N LEU A 513 16.13 6.30 9.57
CA LEU A 513 14.79 6.45 10.16
C LEU A 513 14.19 5.06 10.48
N PRO A 514 14.22 4.58 11.73
CA PRO A 514 13.51 3.37 12.17
C PRO A 514 12.02 3.35 11.84
N GLU A 515 11.37 4.52 11.76
CA GLU A 515 9.97 4.69 11.40
C GLU A 515 9.66 4.24 9.96
N LYS A 516 10.65 4.27 9.06
CA LYS A 516 10.54 3.71 7.71
C LYS A 516 10.77 2.21 7.75
N VAL A 517 9.79 1.50 8.32
CA VAL A 517 9.79 0.05 8.56
C VAL A 517 10.14 -0.70 7.27
N ILE A 518 9.48 -0.38 6.17
CA ILE A 518 9.71 -1.03 4.88
C ILE A 518 10.90 -0.40 4.17
N ARG A 519 11.91 -1.21 3.82
CA ARG A 519 13.00 -0.84 2.91
C ARG A 519 12.98 -1.72 1.66
N SER A 520 12.94 -1.08 0.50
CA SER A 520 12.78 -1.70 -0.83
C SER A 520 13.26 -0.76 -1.93
N SER A 521 13.57 -1.29 -3.11
CA SER A 521 13.68 -0.53 -4.36
C SER A 521 12.37 -0.63 -5.16
N SER A 522 11.71 0.52 -5.40
CA SER A 522 10.70 0.74 -6.45
C SER A 522 9.62 -0.34 -6.68
N TYR A 523 8.79 -0.66 -5.67
CA TYR A 523 7.54 -1.43 -5.89
C TYR A 523 6.27 -0.58 -5.81
N PHE A 524 6.36 0.61 -5.21
CA PHE A 524 5.21 1.44 -4.89
C PHE A 524 4.97 2.46 -6.00
N ASN A 525 4.06 2.14 -6.91
CA ASN A 525 3.65 2.99 -8.02
C ASN A 525 2.13 3.16 -8.05
N PRO A 526 1.56 4.19 -7.39
CA PRO A 526 0.12 4.36 -7.31
C PRO A 526 -0.54 4.70 -8.67
N SER A 527 0.18 5.36 -9.58
CA SER A 527 -0.36 5.76 -10.90
C SER A 527 -0.69 4.58 -11.83
N SER A 528 -0.17 3.38 -11.56
CA SER A 528 -0.58 2.16 -12.28
C SER A 528 -2.05 1.82 -12.01
N GLY A 529 -2.54 2.12 -10.80
CA GLY A 529 -3.79 1.64 -10.23
C GLY A 529 -3.74 0.21 -9.69
N ASN A 530 -2.58 -0.45 -9.70
CA ASN A 530 -2.44 -1.89 -9.41
C ASN A 530 -1.20 -2.18 -8.57
N PHE A 531 -1.40 -2.88 -7.45
CA PHE A 531 -0.35 -3.16 -6.48
C PHE A 531 0.29 -4.55 -6.76
N PRO A 532 1.62 -4.69 -6.75
CA PRO A 532 2.26 -5.93 -7.20
C PRO A 532 1.82 -7.16 -6.40
N ASN A 533 1.64 -8.30 -7.08
CA ASN A 533 1.31 -9.56 -6.43
C ASN A 533 2.49 -10.19 -5.66
N SER A 534 3.72 -9.74 -5.90
CA SER A 534 4.92 -10.21 -5.20
C SER A 534 5.93 -9.07 -5.07
N ILE A 535 6.45 -8.85 -3.87
CA ILE A 535 7.30 -7.69 -3.52
C ILE A 535 8.52 -8.17 -2.74
N ARG A 536 9.74 -7.91 -3.24
CA ARG A 536 10.98 -8.13 -2.50
C ARG A 536 11.34 -6.88 -1.69
N LEU A 537 11.23 -6.98 -0.37
CA LEU A 537 11.45 -5.86 0.55
C LEU A 537 12.16 -6.34 1.82
N SER A 538 12.38 -5.43 2.78
CA SER A 538 13.00 -5.76 4.06
C SER A 538 12.45 -4.91 5.20
N ASN A 539 12.55 -5.43 6.42
CA ASN A 539 12.11 -4.74 7.62
C ASN A 539 13.29 -4.10 8.34
N ARG A 540 13.30 -2.77 8.40
CA ARG A 540 14.37 -1.96 9.01
C ARG A 540 14.53 -2.24 10.51
N ALA A 541 13.47 -2.67 11.21
CA ALA A 541 13.51 -2.99 12.64
C ALA A 541 14.26 -4.31 12.97
N LEU A 542 14.56 -5.16 11.97
CA LEU A 542 15.29 -6.43 12.19
C LEU A 542 16.81 -6.29 12.23
N GLY A 543 17.37 -5.15 11.81
CA GLY A 543 18.82 -4.97 11.66
C GLY A 543 19.39 -3.91 12.59
N LYS A 544 19.84 -4.29 13.80
CA LYS A 544 20.49 -3.36 14.76
C LYS A 544 21.61 -2.53 14.11
N ASN A 545 22.58 -3.20 13.49
CA ASN A 545 23.71 -2.57 12.81
C ASN A 545 23.30 -1.62 11.66
N GLN A 546 22.05 -1.69 11.17
CA GLN A 546 21.53 -0.90 10.04
C GLN A 546 20.77 0.35 10.49
N ILE A 547 20.45 0.45 11.78
CA ILE A 547 19.96 1.67 12.43
C ILE A 547 21.15 2.52 12.91
N GLU A 548 22.26 1.88 13.27
CA GLU A 548 23.48 2.51 13.80
C GLU A 548 24.44 3.05 12.71
N GLN A 549 24.29 2.63 11.46
CA GLN A 549 25.13 3.10 10.35
C GLN A 549 24.64 4.41 9.77
N HIS A 550 25.51 5.42 9.75
CA HIS A 550 25.26 6.70 9.10
C HIS A 550 25.06 6.54 7.59
N ILE A 551 24.08 7.25 7.00
CA ILE A 551 23.88 7.30 5.55
C ILE A 551 24.85 8.30 4.90
N LEU A 552 25.00 9.46 5.53
CA LEU A 552 26.00 10.48 5.23
C LEU A 552 26.97 10.56 6.40
N THR A 553 28.28 10.51 6.15
CA THR A 553 29.28 10.40 7.23
C THR A 553 29.22 11.59 8.17
N GLY A 554 29.08 11.33 9.48
CA GLY A 554 28.96 12.37 10.51
C GLY A 554 27.55 12.98 10.66
N VAL A 555 26.57 12.57 9.86
CA VAL A 555 25.18 13.04 9.98
C VAL A 555 24.37 12.14 10.91
N SER A 556 23.82 12.70 11.99
CA SER A 556 22.98 12.00 12.96
C SER A 556 21.62 12.70 13.12
N PRO A 557 20.52 11.96 13.31
CA PRO A 557 19.22 12.56 13.55
C PRO A 557 19.15 13.26 14.90
N PHE A 558 18.25 14.24 15.03
CA PHE A 558 17.82 14.73 16.34
C PHE A 558 16.91 13.70 17.04
N ALA A 559 16.55 13.98 18.29
CA ALA A 559 15.74 13.09 19.13
C ALA A 559 14.43 12.67 18.45
N ILE A 560 13.96 11.44 18.75
CA ILE A 560 12.69 10.94 18.22
C ILE A 560 11.52 11.73 18.79
N ASP A 561 10.59 12.11 17.92
CA ASP A 561 9.33 12.73 18.30
C ASP A 561 8.36 11.64 18.75
N LEU A 562 7.95 11.70 20.02
CA LEU A 562 6.98 10.76 20.57
C LEU A 562 5.60 11.00 19.96
N GLN A 563 4.84 9.92 19.78
CA GLN A 563 3.43 9.98 19.40
C GLN A 563 2.61 10.50 20.60
N SER A 564 1.72 11.46 20.38
CA SER A 564 0.78 11.92 21.42
C SER A 564 -0.07 10.78 21.93
N GLU A 565 -0.56 10.89 23.16
CA GLU A 565 -1.58 10.00 23.69
C GLU A 565 -2.81 10.01 22.76
N HIS A 566 -3.15 8.84 22.21
CA HIS A 566 -4.19 8.63 21.18
C HIS A 566 -4.08 9.48 19.89
N GLY A 567 -2.96 10.16 19.65
CA GLY A 567 -2.74 11.03 18.50
C GLY A 567 -1.58 10.60 17.60
N PHE A 568 -0.94 11.59 16.96
CA PHE A 568 0.15 11.40 15.99
C PHE A 568 1.35 12.29 16.36
N ASN A 569 2.57 11.88 16.00
CA ASN A 569 3.81 12.64 16.24
C ASN A 569 3.95 13.92 15.38
N ASN A 570 2.88 14.36 14.72
CA ASN A 570 2.76 15.65 14.03
C ASN A 570 1.79 16.61 14.75
N ARG A 571 1.32 16.27 15.95
CA ARG A 571 0.49 17.15 16.79
C ARG A 571 1.23 18.42 17.20
N GLY A 572 0.65 19.58 16.94
CA GLY A 572 1.31 20.87 17.14
C GLY A 572 1.46 21.32 18.59
N ASP A 573 0.65 20.80 19.50
CA ASP A 573 0.74 21.05 20.94
C ASP A 573 1.86 20.27 21.64
N GLU A 574 2.34 19.16 21.06
CA GLU A 574 3.52 18.43 21.56
C GLU A 574 4.85 18.94 20.98
N LEU A 575 4.83 19.45 19.74
CA LEU A 575 6.03 19.74 18.95
C LEU A 575 6.67 21.11 19.26
N SER A 576 7.09 21.27 20.52
CA SER A 576 7.87 22.41 20.98
C SER A 576 9.32 22.41 20.47
N VAL A 577 10.01 23.54 20.64
CA VAL A 577 11.42 23.75 20.27
C VAL A 577 12.18 24.34 21.45
N SER A 578 13.16 23.58 21.96
CA SER A 578 14.12 24.07 22.94
C SER A 578 15.33 24.73 22.26
N PRO A 579 16.12 25.57 22.96
CA PRO A 579 17.36 26.12 22.43
C PRO A 579 18.34 25.03 21.93
N ILE A 580 18.41 23.90 22.64
CA ILE A 580 19.22 22.73 22.28
C ILE A 580 18.76 22.13 20.94
N MET A 581 17.46 22.14 20.65
CA MET A 581 16.92 21.68 19.36
C MET A 581 17.30 22.62 18.22
N VAL A 582 17.33 23.94 18.44
CA VAL A 582 17.79 24.92 17.44
C VAL A 582 19.28 24.71 17.12
N GLU A 583 20.11 24.49 18.14
CA GLU A 583 21.52 24.13 17.95
C GLU A 583 21.67 22.79 17.21
N SER A 584 20.81 21.81 17.52
CA SER A 584 20.78 20.52 16.84
C SER A 584 20.45 20.67 15.34
N PHE A 585 19.49 21.52 14.97
CA PHE A 585 19.22 21.83 13.56
C PHE A 585 20.41 22.49 12.86
N LEU A 586 21.13 23.40 13.53
CA LEU A 586 22.33 24.04 12.98
C LEU A 586 23.48 23.05 12.76
N ASN A 587 23.75 22.20 13.75
CA ASN A 587 24.81 21.20 13.67
C ASN A 587 24.46 20.11 12.64
N LEU A 588 23.18 19.72 12.54
CA LEU A 588 22.67 18.84 11.50
C LEU A 588 22.80 19.46 10.10
N GLY A 589 22.39 20.71 9.92
CA GLY A 589 22.52 21.40 8.64
C GLY A 589 23.98 21.47 8.17
N ARG A 590 24.91 21.75 9.10
CA ARG A 590 26.36 21.73 8.84
C ARG A 590 26.85 20.33 8.48
N SER A 591 26.45 19.28 9.19
CA SER A 591 26.95 17.92 8.91
C SER A 591 26.47 17.42 7.55
N ILE A 592 25.24 17.73 7.15
CA ILE A 592 24.67 17.31 5.85
C ILE A 592 25.47 17.85 4.67
N VAL A 593 25.69 19.17 4.60
CA VAL A 593 26.32 19.81 3.43
C VAL A 593 27.83 19.61 3.35
N ASN A 594 28.46 19.21 4.46
CA ASN A 594 29.89 18.94 4.56
C ASN A 594 30.21 17.43 4.62
N ALA A 595 29.20 16.56 4.50
CA ALA A 595 29.41 15.12 4.41
C ALA A 595 30.20 14.80 3.12
N PRO A 596 31.25 13.96 3.16
CA PRO A 596 32.05 13.61 1.98
C PRO A 596 31.24 13.04 0.81
N GLU A 597 30.09 12.43 1.11
CA GLU A 597 29.20 11.83 0.11
C GLU A 597 28.23 12.84 -0.52
N PHE A 598 28.04 14.03 0.08
CA PHE A 598 26.97 14.98 -0.25
C PHE A 598 26.90 15.31 -1.75
N ASP A 599 28.04 15.62 -2.38
CA ASP A 599 28.07 16.09 -3.76
C ASP A 599 27.70 15.01 -4.78
N GLY A 600 28.02 13.75 -4.47
CA GLY A 600 27.58 12.58 -5.24
C GLY A 600 26.17 12.09 -4.86
N TYR A 601 25.65 12.51 -3.70
CA TYR A 601 24.35 12.10 -3.18
C TYR A 601 23.20 13.06 -3.53
N SER A 602 23.51 14.33 -3.74
CA SER A 602 22.58 15.35 -4.25
C SER A 602 22.53 15.33 -5.78
N ASN A 603 21.34 15.58 -6.35
CA ASN A 603 21.22 15.94 -7.77
C ASN A 603 21.31 17.47 -7.99
N LEU A 604 21.16 18.27 -6.92
CA LEU A 604 21.24 19.74 -6.97
C LEU A 604 22.66 20.21 -7.35
N THR A 605 23.71 19.47 -7.00
CA THR A 605 25.08 19.70 -7.46
C THR A 605 25.23 19.62 -8.99
N ASN A 606 24.52 18.70 -9.64
CA ASN A 606 24.53 18.53 -11.10
C ASN A 606 23.67 19.57 -11.84
N SER A 607 22.84 20.34 -11.14
CA SER A 607 21.94 21.34 -11.74
C SER A 607 22.59 22.70 -12.04
N GLY A 608 23.86 22.88 -11.69
CA GLY A 608 24.55 24.17 -11.75
C GLY A 608 24.26 25.11 -10.57
N PHE A 609 23.41 24.72 -9.61
CA PHE A 609 23.07 25.54 -8.43
C PHE A 609 24.28 25.92 -7.56
N PHE A 610 25.36 25.12 -7.58
CA PHE A 610 26.59 25.38 -6.84
C PHE A 610 27.72 25.98 -7.70
N THR A 611 27.44 26.29 -8.97
CA THR A 611 28.38 26.89 -9.92
C THR A 611 27.94 28.30 -10.31
N LEU A 612 28.88 29.10 -10.78
CA LEU A 612 28.61 30.41 -11.36
C LEU A 612 28.56 30.31 -12.89
N PRO A 613 27.76 31.12 -13.58
CA PRO A 613 27.91 31.31 -15.03
C PRO A 613 29.28 31.93 -15.34
N ASP A 614 30.05 31.31 -16.24
CA ASP A 614 31.48 31.60 -16.45
C ASP A 614 31.81 32.98 -17.06
N GLU A 615 30.81 33.81 -17.43
CA GLU A 615 31.02 35.02 -18.24
C GLU A 615 30.41 36.31 -17.68
N VAL A 616 29.80 36.29 -16.48
CA VAL A 616 29.04 37.43 -15.95
C VAL A 616 29.57 37.90 -14.59
N PRO A 617 29.83 39.21 -14.37
CA PRO A 617 30.10 39.73 -13.03
C PRO A 617 28.95 39.40 -12.08
N LEU A 618 29.26 38.87 -10.88
CA LEU A 618 28.23 38.74 -9.84
C LEU A 618 27.71 40.13 -9.47
N THR A 619 26.48 40.40 -9.86
CA THR A 619 25.68 41.50 -9.33
C THR A 619 24.83 40.98 -8.18
N ARG A 620 24.23 41.90 -7.42
CA ARG A 620 23.21 41.56 -6.44
C ARG A 620 22.05 40.80 -7.10
N ASP A 621 21.58 41.31 -8.22
CA ASP A 621 20.40 40.81 -8.91
C ASP A 621 20.60 39.36 -9.38
N HIS A 622 21.78 39.03 -9.94
CA HIS A 622 22.13 37.65 -10.29
C HIS A 622 22.10 36.69 -9.08
N LEU A 623 22.51 37.15 -7.90
CA LEU A 623 22.42 36.34 -6.67
C LEU A 623 20.98 36.20 -6.19
N GLU A 624 20.15 37.23 -6.28
CA GLU A 624 18.76 37.17 -5.83
C GLU A 624 17.90 36.31 -6.77
N ASP A 625 18.12 36.38 -8.09
CA ASP A 625 17.51 35.49 -9.07
C ASP A 625 17.87 34.02 -8.81
N HIS A 626 19.17 33.71 -8.64
CA HIS A 626 19.68 32.36 -8.38
C HIS A 626 19.13 31.73 -7.09
N LEU A 627 18.79 32.56 -6.09
CA LEU A 627 18.24 32.11 -4.80
C LEU A 627 16.71 32.09 -4.74
N SER A 628 16.02 32.80 -5.65
CA SER A 628 14.57 33.03 -5.60
C SER A 628 13.74 31.76 -5.41
N MET A 629 13.81 30.84 -6.37
CA MET A 629 13.08 29.56 -6.37
C MET A 629 13.50 28.66 -5.19
N PHE A 630 14.79 28.65 -4.83
CA PHE A 630 15.28 27.82 -3.72
C PHE A 630 14.72 28.29 -2.38
N LEU A 631 14.75 29.60 -2.11
CA LEU A 631 14.22 30.20 -0.88
C LEU A 631 12.68 30.12 -0.82
N GLU A 632 12.00 30.28 -1.96
CA GLU A 632 10.54 30.09 -2.07
C GLU A 632 10.15 28.66 -1.73
N LYS A 633 10.84 27.66 -2.30
CA LYS A 633 10.61 26.23 -2.03
C LYS A 633 10.95 25.85 -0.59
N ALA A 634 12.06 26.36 -0.05
CA ALA A 634 12.47 26.10 1.33
C ALA A 634 11.49 26.70 2.36
N PHE A 635 10.99 27.91 2.15
CA PHE A 635 10.08 28.59 3.09
C PHE A 635 8.60 28.42 2.75
N ARG A 636 8.29 27.80 1.60
CA ARG A 636 6.95 27.47 1.08
C ARG A 636 6.02 28.68 1.04
N LYS A 637 6.57 29.87 0.82
CA LYS A 637 5.88 31.17 0.81
C LYS A 637 6.67 32.15 -0.08
N PRO A 638 6.04 33.21 -0.61
CA PRO A 638 6.75 34.28 -1.32
C PRO A 638 7.89 34.85 -0.50
N VAL A 639 9.04 35.06 -1.14
CA VAL A 639 10.23 35.62 -0.51
C VAL A 639 10.14 37.14 -0.52
N SER A 640 10.01 37.77 0.66
CA SER A 640 10.01 39.24 0.73
C SER A 640 11.41 39.81 0.47
N PRO A 641 11.54 41.07 0.03
CA PRO A 641 12.84 41.72 -0.18
C PRO A 641 13.76 41.65 1.06
N ASP A 642 13.22 41.76 2.27
CA ASP A 642 14.01 41.66 3.52
C ASP A 642 14.55 40.24 3.74
N VAL A 643 13.76 39.21 3.41
CA VAL A 643 14.18 37.81 3.54
C VAL A 643 15.20 37.48 2.47
N MET A 644 14.95 37.86 1.22
CA MET A 644 15.91 37.70 0.12
C MET A 644 17.22 38.39 0.48
N GLY A 645 17.15 39.68 0.85
CA GLY A 645 18.30 40.49 1.22
C GLY A 645 19.11 39.93 2.37
N ARG A 646 18.48 39.27 3.35
CA ARG A 646 19.19 38.60 4.45
C ARG A 646 20.08 37.45 3.96
N TYR A 647 19.59 36.65 3.02
CA TYR A 647 20.29 35.49 2.48
C TYR A 647 21.30 35.88 1.38
N SER A 648 20.97 36.81 0.49
CA SER A 648 21.89 37.32 -0.53
C SER A 648 23.06 38.11 0.08
N ASN A 649 22.83 38.94 1.11
CA ASN A 649 23.90 39.64 1.84
C ASN A 649 24.82 38.66 2.60
N TYR A 650 24.29 37.54 3.10
CA TYR A 650 25.12 36.53 3.77
C TYR A 650 26.06 35.85 2.77
N LEU A 651 25.53 35.45 1.60
CA LEU A 651 26.32 34.86 0.51
C LEU A 651 27.40 35.82 0.00
N ASP A 652 27.04 37.08 -0.29
CA ASP A 652 27.97 38.15 -0.69
C ASP A 652 29.10 38.38 0.35
N SER A 653 28.77 38.32 1.64
CA SER A 653 29.76 38.43 2.72
C SER A 653 30.74 37.25 2.75
N GLU A 654 30.26 36.01 2.58
CA GLU A 654 31.12 34.82 2.53
C GLU A 654 32.09 34.88 1.32
N LEU A 655 31.61 35.33 0.16
CA LEU A 655 32.44 35.54 -1.03
C LEU A 655 33.50 36.63 -0.82
N LYS A 656 33.12 37.77 -0.23
CA LYS A 656 34.05 38.87 0.12
C LYS A 656 35.13 38.46 1.11
N ASN A 657 34.84 37.47 1.97
CA ASN A 657 35.80 36.86 2.88
C ASN A 657 36.72 35.82 2.20
N GLY A 658 36.67 35.68 0.87
CA GLY A 658 37.54 34.79 0.11
C GLY A 658 37.12 33.32 0.08
N ASN A 659 35.89 32.99 0.47
CA ASN A 659 35.37 31.63 0.31
C ASN A 659 34.98 31.37 -1.15
N PHE A 660 35.18 30.15 -1.63
CA PHE A 660 34.66 29.70 -2.92
C PHE A 660 33.12 29.71 -2.93
N PHE A 661 32.52 29.89 -4.11
CA PHE A 661 31.06 30.00 -4.26
C PHE A 661 30.33 28.75 -3.77
N GLU A 662 30.77 27.56 -4.18
CA GLU A 662 30.22 26.27 -3.72
C GLU A 662 30.18 26.15 -2.19
N GLY A 663 31.31 26.44 -1.52
CA GLY A 663 31.39 26.41 -0.05
C GLY A 663 30.52 27.47 0.63
N SER A 664 30.36 28.63 -0.01
CA SER A 664 29.46 29.69 0.46
C SER A 664 27.99 29.31 0.30
N MET A 665 27.64 28.62 -0.80
CA MET A 665 26.31 28.04 -1.03
C MET A 665 25.99 26.90 -0.03
N LYS A 666 26.96 26.03 0.30
CA LYS A 666 26.81 25.02 1.36
C LYS A 666 26.52 25.66 2.72
N LYS A 667 27.23 26.75 3.08
CA LYS A 667 26.92 27.56 4.28
C LYS A 667 25.54 28.23 4.21
N LEU A 668 25.14 28.75 3.05
CA LEU A 668 23.82 29.33 2.84
C LEU A 668 22.70 28.30 3.06
N ILE A 669 22.82 27.12 2.46
CA ILE A 669 21.89 26.00 2.64
C ILE A 669 21.76 25.65 4.12
N THR A 670 22.88 25.56 4.84
CA THR A 670 22.87 25.37 6.31
C THR A 670 22.00 26.44 6.99
N ALA A 671 22.20 27.72 6.68
CA ALA A 671 21.42 28.82 7.26
C ALA A 671 19.93 28.83 6.83
N VAL A 672 19.59 28.18 5.72
CA VAL A 672 18.21 27.99 5.26
C VAL A 672 17.53 26.84 6.01
N ILE A 673 18.10 25.63 6.00
CA ILE A 673 17.47 24.45 6.63
C ILE A 673 17.47 24.51 8.16
N SER A 674 18.39 25.27 8.75
CA SER A 674 18.40 25.55 10.20
C SER A 674 17.55 26.76 10.60
N SER A 675 16.81 27.37 9.65
CA SER A 675 15.97 28.53 9.91
C SER A 675 14.60 28.12 10.45
N PRO A 676 14.04 28.83 11.44
CA PRO A 676 12.63 28.66 11.83
C PRO A 676 11.67 28.80 10.64
N ARG A 677 12.02 29.58 9.62
CA ARG A 677 11.22 29.69 8.38
C ARG A 677 11.18 28.39 7.56
N PHE A 678 12.21 27.54 7.67
CA PHE A 678 12.23 26.23 7.03
C PHE A 678 11.55 25.19 7.92
N PHE A 679 11.97 25.04 9.18
CA PHE A 679 11.51 23.90 9.99
C PHE A 679 10.15 24.09 10.68
N TYR A 680 9.58 25.30 10.75
CA TYR A 680 8.18 25.48 11.18
C TYR A 680 7.19 25.40 10.02
N ILE A 681 6.03 24.84 10.33
CA ILE A 681 4.79 24.94 9.55
C ILE A 681 3.91 25.95 10.31
N ASN A 682 3.61 27.07 9.65
CA ASN A 682 2.93 28.21 10.25
C ASN A 682 1.81 28.70 9.32
N GLU A 683 0.59 28.73 9.84
CA GLU A 683 -0.65 29.08 9.14
C GLU A 683 -1.36 30.21 9.89
N GLN A 684 -0.62 31.25 10.25
CA GLN A 684 -1.15 32.42 10.96
C GLN A 684 -2.22 33.16 10.16
N LYS A 685 -3.34 33.41 10.83
CA LYS A 685 -4.44 34.24 10.38
C LYS A 685 -4.09 35.74 10.52
N LYS A 686 -4.60 36.62 9.65
CA LYS A 686 -4.18 38.04 9.60
C LYS A 686 -5.29 39.06 9.88
N GLY A 687 -6.56 38.71 9.69
CA GLY A 687 -7.70 39.61 9.87
C GLY A 687 -8.48 39.38 11.16
N ALA A 688 -9.55 40.15 11.33
CA ALA A 688 -10.38 40.21 12.55
C ALA A 688 -11.57 39.23 12.58
N LEU A 689 -11.80 38.44 11.51
CA LEU A 689 -12.86 37.43 11.48
C LEU A 689 -12.60 36.31 12.50
N LYS A 690 -13.59 35.44 12.81
CA LYS A 690 -13.32 34.23 13.62
C LYS A 690 -12.46 33.21 12.86
N THR A 691 -12.75 33.03 11.57
CA THR A 691 -12.08 32.08 10.67
C THR A 691 -11.65 32.78 9.38
N GLU A 692 -10.60 32.29 8.71
CA GLU A 692 -10.15 32.73 7.38
C GLU A 692 -9.80 31.51 6.52
N PRO A 693 -9.99 31.55 5.19
CA PRO A 693 -9.46 30.52 4.30
C PRO A 693 -7.93 30.52 4.34
N LEU A 694 -7.32 29.38 4.04
CA LEU A 694 -5.88 29.31 3.81
C LEU A 694 -5.48 30.14 2.59
N THR A 695 -4.29 30.74 2.64
CA THR A 695 -3.66 31.27 1.42
C THR A 695 -3.22 30.12 0.51
N ALA A 696 -3.08 30.38 -0.78
CA ALA A 696 -2.69 29.39 -1.79
C ALA A 696 -1.43 28.57 -1.40
N TYR A 697 -0.41 29.22 -0.84
CA TYR A 697 0.81 28.58 -0.34
C TYR A 697 0.61 27.75 0.94
N GLU A 698 -0.28 28.18 1.84
CA GLU A 698 -0.63 27.41 3.04
C GLU A 698 -1.43 26.17 2.67
N LEU A 699 -2.36 26.28 1.72
CA LEU A 699 -3.13 25.15 1.18
C LEU A 699 -2.22 24.14 0.48
N ALA A 700 -1.29 24.61 -0.37
CA ALA A 700 -0.25 23.76 -0.98
C ALA A 700 0.60 23.05 0.08
N THR A 701 1.05 23.78 1.11
CA THR A 701 1.84 23.23 2.22
C THR A 701 1.06 22.18 3.01
N ARG A 702 -0.19 22.46 3.41
CA ARG A 702 -0.99 21.51 4.20
C ARG A 702 -1.25 20.23 3.40
N LEU A 703 -1.54 20.36 2.11
CA LEU A 703 -1.74 19.22 1.21
C LEU A 703 -0.45 18.38 1.03
N SER A 704 0.71 19.02 0.83
CA SER A 704 1.97 18.28 0.67
C SER A 704 2.42 17.58 1.97
N PHE A 705 2.20 18.20 3.14
CA PHE A 705 2.53 17.56 4.42
C PHE A 705 1.55 16.43 4.77
N PHE A 706 0.26 16.57 4.43
CA PHE A 706 -0.71 15.49 4.60
C PHE A 706 -0.35 14.25 3.74
N LEU A 707 -0.11 14.44 2.44
CA LEU A 707 0.03 13.31 1.50
C LEU A 707 1.48 12.80 1.36
N TRP A 708 2.48 13.68 1.44
CA TRP A 708 3.89 13.33 1.21
C TRP A 708 4.78 13.47 2.45
N SER A 709 4.25 13.99 3.58
CA SER A 709 5.05 14.34 4.77
C SER A 709 6.30 15.13 4.41
N SER A 710 6.17 16.08 3.46
CA SER A 710 7.27 16.81 2.83
C SER A 710 6.79 18.15 2.28
N ILE A 711 7.74 18.95 1.78
CA ILE A 711 7.46 20.24 1.14
C ILE A 711 6.72 20.06 -0.20
N PRO A 712 5.96 21.08 -0.66
CA PRO A 712 5.40 21.13 -2.00
C PRO A 712 6.47 20.95 -3.10
N ASP A 713 6.07 20.36 -4.22
CA ASP A 713 6.89 20.37 -5.44
C ASP A 713 6.68 21.64 -6.26
N ASP A 714 7.44 21.79 -7.34
CA ASP A 714 7.50 23.04 -8.11
C ASP A 714 6.18 23.33 -8.84
N GLU A 715 5.44 22.29 -9.23
CA GLU A 715 4.08 22.39 -9.79
C GLU A 715 3.10 22.98 -8.76
N LEU A 716 3.04 22.39 -7.56
CA LEU A 716 2.15 22.85 -6.50
C LEU A 716 2.52 24.26 -5.99
N LEU A 717 3.81 24.62 -6.01
CA LEU A 717 4.28 25.98 -5.73
C LEU A 717 3.93 26.97 -6.84
N SER A 718 3.99 26.58 -8.13
CA SER A 718 3.56 27.48 -9.22
C SER A 718 2.07 27.77 -9.13
N LEU A 719 1.23 26.74 -8.96
CA LEU A 719 -0.21 26.91 -8.77
C LEU A 719 -0.54 27.73 -7.50
N ALA A 720 0.32 27.67 -6.48
CA ALA A 720 0.20 28.52 -5.30
C ALA A 720 0.62 29.98 -5.53
N ARG A 721 1.66 30.22 -6.35
CA ARG A 721 2.14 31.54 -6.76
C ARG A 721 1.11 32.27 -7.62
N ASP A 722 0.51 31.55 -8.57
CA ASP A 722 -0.48 32.07 -9.51
C ASP A 722 -1.89 32.14 -8.88
N GLY A 723 -2.09 31.51 -7.71
CA GLY A 723 -3.35 31.45 -6.97
C GLY A 723 -4.38 30.45 -7.51
N THR A 724 -4.11 29.82 -8.66
CA THR A 724 -5.00 28.86 -9.34
C THR A 724 -5.24 27.58 -8.55
N ILE A 725 -4.38 27.22 -7.59
CA ILE A 725 -4.64 26.12 -6.65
C ILE A 725 -5.92 26.32 -5.81
N LEU A 726 -6.46 27.54 -5.72
CA LEU A 726 -7.71 27.83 -5.03
C LEU A 726 -8.97 27.47 -5.87
N GLU A 727 -8.81 27.17 -7.16
CA GLU A 727 -9.89 26.71 -8.02
C GLU A 727 -10.23 25.25 -7.73
N SER A 728 -11.49 24.93 -7.45
CA SER A 728 -11.90 23.61 -6.93
C SER A 728 -11.50 22.42 -7.83
N ASN A 729 -11.55 22.60 -9.15
CA ASN A 729 -11.15 21.59 -10.13
C ASN A 729 -9.63 21.38 -10.17
N VAL A 730 -8.86 22.47 -10.12
CA VAL A 730 -7.38 22.42 -10.06
C VAL A 730 -6.95 21.76 -8.74
N TYR A 731 -7.55 22.18 -7.63
CA TYR A 731 -7.27 21.62 -6.30
C TYR A 731 -7.52 20.10 -6.25
N GLU A 732 -8.69 19.65 -6.71
CA GLU A 732 -9.06 18.23 -6.71
C GLU A 732 -8.15 17.40 -7.64
N SER A 733 -7.76 17.93 -8.81
CA SER A 733 -6.74 17.30 -9.66
C SER A 733 -5.37 17.20 -8.97
N GLN A 734 -4.96 18.21 -8.18
CA GLN A 734 -3.72 18.17 -7.41
C GLN A 734 -3.79 17.16 -6.24
N VAL A 735 -4.93 17.00 -5.57
CA VAL A 735 -5.11 15.95 -4.54
C VAL A 735 -4.88 14.57 -5.15
N LEU A 736 -5.48 14.29 -6.30
CA LEU A 736 -5.33 13.01 -7.01
C LEU A 736 -3.89 12.82 -7.51
N ARG A 737 -3.26 13.83 -8.13
CA ARG A 737 -1.85 13.77 -8.56
C ARG A 737 -0.90 13.47 -7.40
N LEU A 738 -1.13 14.07 -6.23
CA LEU A 738 -0.32 13.81 -5.04
C LEU A 738 -0.52 12.38 -4.50
N LEU A 739 -1.73 11.81 -4.59
CA LEU A 739 -1.99 10.41 -4.27
C LEU A 739 -1.35 9.44 -5.27
N GLU A 740 -1.42 9.74 -6.57
CA GLU A 740 -0.85 8.94 -7.66
C GLU A 740 0.70 8.93 -7.65
N SER A 741 1.32 9.91 -6.99
CA SER A 741 2.78 10.00 -6.85
C SER A 741 3.37 8.92 -5.92
N PRO A 742 4.53 8.32 -6.25
CA PRO A 742 5.27 7.43 -5.34
C PRO A 742 5.59 8.02 -3.96
N LYS A 743 5.54 9.35 -3.80
CA LYS A 743 5.69 10.01 -2.49
C LYS A 743 4.50 9.77 -1.54
N SER A 744 3.32 9.41 -2.04
CA SER A 744 2.14 9.09 -1.21
C SER A 744 2.34 7.88 -0.29
N LYS A 745 3.39 7.09 -0.53
CA LYS A 745 3.86 6.03 0.38
C LYS A 745 4.05 6.52 1.82
N SER A 746 4.33 7.81 2.01
CA SER A 746 4.43 8.41 3.35
C SER A 746 3.15 8.23 4.19
N ILE A 747 1.98 8.08 3.58
CA ILE A 747 0.73 7.81 4.30
C ILE A 747 0.78 6.42 4.95
N ALA A 748 1.35 5.42 4.29
CA ALA A 748 1.54 4.09 4.89
C ALA A 748 2.68 4.10 5.94
N GLU A 749 3.85 4.66 5.59
CA GLU A 749 5.03 4.68 6.47
C GLU A 749 4.86 5.55 7.72
N ASN A 750 4.06 6.63 7.65
CA ASN A 750 3.90 7.62 8.72
C ASN A 750 2.53 7.58 9.39
N PHE A 751 1.42 7.67 8.64
CA PHE A 751 0.07 7.64 9.21
C PHE A 751 -0.35 6.22 9.62
N ALA A 752 -0.39 5.26 8.70
CA ALA A 752 -0.92 3.92 8.98
C ALA A 752 -0.12 3.21 10.08
N ARG A 753 1.21 3.35 10.07
CA ARG A 753 2.10 2.84 11.13
C ARG A 753 1.75 3.36 12.54
N GLN A 754 1.41 4.65 12.66
CA GLN A 754 1.06 5.29 13.94
C GLN A 754 -0.38 5.02 14.36
N TRP A 755 -1.33 5.08 13.41
CA TRP A 755 -2.74 4.75 13.64
C TRP A 755 -2.88 3.32 14.19
N LEU A 756 -2.19 2.36 13.58
CA LEU A 756 -2.16 0.97 14.04
C LEU A 756 -1.29 0.74 15.29
N ARG A 757 -0.51 1.73 15.76
CA ARG A 757 0.43 1.64 16.91
C ARG A 757 1.51 0.56 16.76
N LEU A 758 2.00 0.35 15.55
CA LEU A 758 2.91 -0.76 15.22
C LEU A 758 4.29 -0.66 15.90
N ASP A 759 4.69 0.54 16.35
CA ASP A 759 5.89 0.74 17.18
C ASP A 759 5.90 -0.13 18.45
N GLN A 760 4.73 -0.42 19.03
CA GLN A 760 4.61 -1.25 20.24
C GLN A 760 5.12 -2.68 20.05
N LEU A 761 5.12 -3.20 18.80
CA LEU A 761 5.65 -4.52 18.49
C LEU A 761 7.17 -4.60 18.67
N ILE A 762 7.89 -3.48 18.51
CA ILE A 762 9.35 -3.41 18.73
C ILE A 762 9.67 -3.75 20.19
N THR A 763 8.87 -3.19 21.10
CA THR A 763 8.94 -3.42 22.56
C THR A 763 8.30 -4.73 23.03
N ALA A 764 7.50 -5.42 22.21
CA ALA A 764 6.89 -6.70 22.58
C ALA A 764 7.97 -7.78 22.81
N VAL A 765 7.92 -8.45 23.96
CA VAL A 765 8.84 -9.55 24.34
C VAL A 765 8.01 -10.76 24.78
N PRO A 766 7.44 -11.54 23.84
CA PRO A 766 6.90 -12.87 24.15
C PRO A 766 7.99 -13.72 24.82
N ASP A 767 7.62 -14.50 25.83
CA ASP A 767 8.56 -15.35 26.56
C ASP A 767 9.32 -16.27 25.61
N PHE A 768 10.65 -16.31 25.77
CA PHE A 768 11.52 -17.00 24.85
C PHE A 768 11.31 -18.53 24.91
N ASP A 769 11.06 -19.09 26.09
CA ASP A 769 10.96 -20.53 26.25
C ASP A 769 9.60 -21.09 25.76
N ARG A 770 8.54 -20.31 25.97
CA ARG A 770 7.17 -20.59 25.54
C ARG A 770 6.94 -20.30 24.06
N PHE A 771 7.40 -19.15 23.56
CA PHE A 771 7.15 -18.68 22.19
C PHE A 771 8.41 -18.74 21.32
N LYS A 772 9.14 -19.86 21.39
CA LYS A 772 10.39 -20.09 20.64
C LYS A 772 10.32 -19.71 19.16
N ILE A 773 9.18 -19.86 18.49
CA ILE A 773 9.03 -19.54 17.05
C ILE A 773 9.08 -18.03 16.76
N TYR A 774 8.79 -17.17 17.74
CA TYR A 774 8.89 -15.71 17.64
C TYR A 774 10.34 -15.22 17.38
N TYR A 775 11.33 -16.05 17.74
CA TYR A 775 12.75 -15.73 17.67
C TYR A 775 13.47 -16.52 16.56
N SER A 776 14.18 -15.81 15.68
CA SER A 776 14.85 -16.42 14.54
C SER A 776 16.11 -17.22 14.91
N ARG A 777 16.55 -17.17 16.17
CA ARG A 777 17.72 -17.93 16.63
C ARG A 777 17.60 -18.32 18.09
N ILE A 778 17.86 -19.59 18.40
CA ILE A 778 17.84 -20.07 19.79
C ILE A 778 19.04 -19.47 20.54
N GLY A 779 18.80 -18.86 21.71
CA GLY A 779 19.84 -18.20 22.50
C GLY A 779 20.26 -16.80 21.99
N CYS A 780 19.49 -16.18 21.10
CA CYS A 780 19.74 -14.78 20.69
C CYS A 780 18.41 -13.99 20.61
N GLU A 781 17.85 -13.64 21.76
CA GLU A 781 16.61 -12.86 21.95
C GLU A 781 16.55 -11.53 21.15
N GLN A 782 17.72 -11.00 20.76
CA GLN A 782 17.83 -9.79 19.97
C GLN A 782 17.30 -9.92 18.53
N TRP A 783 17.09 -11.14 18.03
CA TRP A 783 16.60 -11.41 16.67
C TRP A 783 15.15 -11.94 16.69
N LYS A 784 14.20 -11.01 16.79
CA LYS A 784 12.76 -11.25 16.81
C LYS A 784 12.21 -11.43 15.39
N PHE A 785 12.00 -12.67 14.92
CA PHE A 785 11.37 -12.94 13.62
C PHE A 785 10.00 -12.25 13.52
N GLY A 786 9.23 -12.27 14.62
CA GLY A 786 7.89 -11.70 14.69
C GLY A 786 7.80 -10.21 14.33
N LEU A 787 8.90 -9.45 14.33
CA LEU A 787 8.89 -8.07 13.82
C LEU A 787 8.50 -8.00 12.33
N GLN A 788 8.73 -9.05 11.52
CA GLN A 788 8.26 -9.09 10.13
C GLN A 788 6.74 -8.93 10.00
N THR A 789 5.97 -9.39 11.00
CA THR A 789 4.51 -9.30 10.98
C THR A 789 4.01 -7.85 10.85
N MET A 790 4.84 -6.86 11.23
CA MET A 790 4.55 -5.43 11.05
C MET A 790 4.30 -5.03 9.58
N ILE A 791 4.91 -5.74 8.63
CA ILE A 791 4.81 -5.41 7.20
C ILE A 791 3.46 -5.85 6.62
N GLU A 792 2.84 -6.90 7.16
CA GLU A 792 1.58 -7.45 6.69
C GLU A 792 0.44 -6.40 6.64
N PRO A 793 0.10 -5.69 7.73
CA PRO A 793 -0.95 -4.66 7.68
C PRO A 793 -0.54 -3.42 6.87
N LEU A 794 0.77 -3.11 6.76
CA LEU A 794 1.26 -1.99 5.96
C LEU A 794 1.12 -2.25 4.46
N LEU A 795 1.47 -3.44 3.97
CA LEU A 795 1.26 -3.83 2.57
C LEU A 795 -0.23 -3.98 2.23
N LEU A 796 -1.06 -4.44 3.17
CA LEU A 796 -2.52 -4.42 2.98
C LEU A 796 -3.01 -2.97 2.78
N PHE A 797 -2.59 -2.04 3.63
CA PHE A 797 -2.92 -0.62 3.51
C PHE A 797 -2.42 0.00 2.18
N GLU A 798 -1.16 -0.25 1.80
CA GLU A 798 -0.61 0.20 0.52
C GLU A 798 -1.38 -0.37 -0.68
N SER A 799 -1.79 -1.65 -0.64
CA SER A 799 -2.60 -2.24 -1.71
C SER A 799 -3.98 -1.57 -1.83
N ILE A 800 -4.62 -1.23 -0.71
CA ILE A 800 -5.93 -0.56 -0.68
C ILE A 800 -5.82 0.86 -1.24
N MET A 801 -4.73 1.56 -0.95
CA MET A 801 -4.47 2.91 -1.46
C MET A 801 -4.13 2.91 -2.97
N VAL A 802 -3.27 1.99 -3.43
CA VAL A 802 -2.85 1.92 -4.85
C VAL A 802 -3.97 1.42 -5.76
N GLU A 803 -4.77 0.45 -5.30
CA GLU A 803 -5.90 -0.11 -6.07
C GLU A 803 -7.23 0.64 -5.85
N ASP A 804 -7.19 1.81 -5.17
CA ASP A 804 -8.33 2.61 -4.71
C ASP A 804 -9.53 1.82 -4.16
N ARG A 805 -9.25 0.88 -3.27
CA ARG A 805 -10.25 -0.05 -2.75
C ARG A 805 -10.93 0.50 -1.50
N SER A 806 -12.01 -0.17 -1.11
CA SER A 806 -12.73 0.17 0.11
C SER A 806 -11.84 0.01 1.35
N ILE A 807 -11.78 1.04 2.18
CA ILE A 807 -11.11 0.99 3.50
C ILE A 807 -11.68 -0.12 4.41
N MET A 808 -12.88 -0.62 4.15
CA MET A 808 -13.46 -1.75 4.89
C MET A 808 -12.62 -3.04 4.78
N LEU A 809 -11.75 -3.16 3.78
CA LEU A 809 -10.78 -4.26 3.68
C LEU A 809 -9.75 -4.25 4.83
N LEU A 810 -9.58 -3.12 5.53
CA LEU A 810 -8.79 -3.06 6.77
C LEU A 810 -9.51 -3.76 7.94
N VAL A 811 -10.84 -3.87 7.92
CA VAL A 811 -11.60 -4.67 8.91
C VAL A 811 -11.55 -6.14 8.53
N ASP A 812 -11.78 -6.45 7.24
CA ASP A 812 -11.87 -7.81 6.75
C ASP A 812 -11.49 -7.91 5.27
N SER A 813 -10.36 -8.56 4.97
CA SER A 813 -9.87 -8.83 3.63
C SER A 813 -9.81 -10.32 3.35
N ASN A 814 -10.12 -10.73 2.12
CA ASN A 814 -9.90 -12.11 1.66
C ASN A 814 -8.46 -12.37 1.18
N TYR A 815 -7.56 -11.41 1.37
CA TYR A 815 -6.15 -11.50 0.99
C TYR A 815 -5.25 -10.77 1.99
N SER A 816 -3.98 -11.17 2.02
CA SER A 816 -2.93 -10.50 2.77
C SER A 816 -1.57 -10.66 2.06
N TYR A 817 -0.55 -9.93 2.52
CA TYR A 817 0.82 -10.04 2.00
C TYR A 817 1.71 -10.76 3.01
N ARG A 818 2.21 -11.94 2.62
CA ARG A 818 3.02 -12.80 3.50
C ARG A 818 4.15 -13.49 2.75
N THR A 819 5.30 -13.59 3.41
CA THR A 819 6.36 -14.52 3.02
C THR A 819 5.93 -15.97 3.26
N ASP A 820 6.65 -16.95 2.71
CA ASP A 820 6.37 -18.37 3.01
C ASP A 820 6.56 -18.66 4.51
N GLU A 821 7.57 -18.06 5.15
CA GLU A 821 7.81 -18.19 6.58
C GLU A 821 6.68 -17.57 7.41
N MET A 822 6.17 -16.39 7.04
CA MET A 822 5.02 -15.78 7.69
C MET A 822 3.73 -16.55 7.44
N GLN A 823 3.55 -17.23 6.30
CA GLN A 823 2.37 -18.07 6.11
C GLN A 823 2.40 -19.30 7.02
N SER A 824 3.57 -19.93 7.19
CA SER A 824 3.70 -21.10 8.08
C SER A 824 3.39 -20.79 9.56
N TRP A 825 3.64 -19.55 9.99
CA TRP A 825 3.31 -19.06 11.33
C TRP A 825 1.83 -19.22 11.69
N TYR A 826 0.93 -18.91 10.75
CA TYR A 826 -0.52 -18.97 10.99
C TYR A 826 -1.09 -20.39 10.95
N ASN A 827 -0.39 -21.32 10.28
CA ASN A 827 -0.84 -22.70 10.04
C ASN A 827 -0.25 -23.73 11.03
N ASP A 828 0.60 -23.31 11.98
CA ASP A 828 1.41 -24.20 12.84
C ASP A 828 2.32 -25.20 12.10
N GLU A 829 2.52 -24.98 10.79
CA GLU A 829 3.48 -25.71 9.97
C GLU A 829 4.90 -25.22 10.27
N ILE A 830 5.88 -26.13 10.30
CA ILE A 830 7.28 -25.70 10.44
C ILE A 830 7.68 -25.00 9.13
N PRO A 831 8.18 -23.74 9.15
CA PRO A 831 8.51 -22.96 7.94
C PRO A 831 9.41 -23.66 6.91
N PHE A 832 10.12 -24.71 7.32
CA PHE A 832 11.07 -25.45 6.50
C PHE A 832 10.99 -26.99 6.70
N GLY A 833 9.88 -27.51 7.23
CA GLY A 833 9.72 -28.94 7.55
C GLY A 833 10.83 -29.47 8.47
N ARG A 834 11.57 -30.51 8.04
CA ARG A 834 12.70 -31.06 8.82
C ARG A 834 13.97 -30.19 8.81
N ARG A 835 14.05 -29.10 8.02
CA ARG A 835 15.24 -28.23 7.93
C ARG A 835 15.34 -27.31 9.16
N GLN A 836 15.79 -27.84 10.30
CA GLN A 836 15.83 -27.18 11.63
C GLN A 836 16.64 -25.86 11.73
N ASN A 837 17.26 -25.38 10.64
CA ASN A 837 18.31 -24.37 10.71
C ASN A 837 17.76 -22.94 10.58
N ARG A 838 17.20 -22.42 11.68
CA ARG A 838 16.71 -21.03 11.79
C ARG A 838 17.76 -19.96 11.45
N ASN A 839 19.04 -20.33 11.43
CA ASN A 839 20.18 -19.51 11.01
C ASN A 839 20.17 -19.06 9.51
N ARG A 840 19.19 -19.48 8.68
CA ARG A 840 19.08 -19.06 7.27
C ARG A 840 18.12 -17.87 7.02
N PHE A 841 17.50 -17.31 8.04
CA PHE A 841 16.57 -16.17 7.89
C PHE A 841 17.25 -14.91 7.35
N ASN A 842 16.89 -14.47 6.16
CA ASN A 842 17.47 -13.28 5.52
C ASN A 842 16.79 -12.00 6.04
N THR A 843 17.44 -11.30 6.98
CA THR A 843 16.98 -10.00 7.49
C THR A 843 17.16 -8.85 6.49
N ASN A 844 17.95 -9.04 5.43
CA ASN A 844 18.25 -7.99 4.44
C ASN A 844 17.21 -7.88 3.32
N SER A 845 16.54 -8.99 2.94
CA SER A 845 15.42 -9.00 1.99
C SER A 845 14.59 -10.29 2.06
N GLN A 846 13.27 -10.18 1.98
CA GLN A 846 12.29 -11.26 1.88
C GLN A 846 11.25 -10.94 0.81
N THR A 847 10.64 -11.98 0.23
CA THR A 847 9.58 -11.85 -0.77
C THR A 847 8.22 -12.00 -0.09
N PHE A 848 7.43 -10.93 -0.12
CA PHE A 848 6.05 -10.90 0.34
C PHE A 848 5.13 -11.10 -0.85
N THR A 849 4.32 -12.16 -0.81
CA THR A 849 3.38 -12.49 -1.89
C THR A 849 1.96 -12.21 -1.43
N ARG A 850 1.13 -11.67 -2.33
CA ARG A 850 -0.32 -11.56 -2.14
C ARG A 850 -0.92 -12.95 -2.10
N ARG A 851 -1.50 -13.33 -0.98
CA ARG A 851 -2.12 -14.65 -0.77
C ARG A 851 -3.60 -14.49 -0.49
N THR A 852 -4.43 -15.28 -1.17
CA THR A 852 -5.83 -15.49 -0.78
C THR A 852 -5.85 -16.18 0.58
N LEU A 853 -6.65 -15.65 1.51
CA LEU A 853 -6.81 -16.23 2.84
C LEU A 853 -7.95 -17.26 2.82
N PRO A 854 -7.74 -18.47 3.38
CA PRO A 854 -8.74 -19.54 3.34
C PRO A 854 -9.89 -19.32 4.33
N SER A 855 -9.75 -18.38 5.27
CA SER A 855 -10.72 -18.13 6.34
C SER A 855 -10.76 -16.66 6.74
N ARG A 856 -11.96 -16.15 7.00
CA ARG A 856 -12.22 -14.80 7.55
C ARG A 856 -11.85 -14.66 9.04
N ARG A 857 -11.39 -15.75 9.68
CA ARG A 857 -10.66 -15.66 10.96
C ARG A 857 -9.42 -14.77 10.79
N GLU A 858 -8.80 -14.78 9.62
CA GLU A 858 -7.67 -13.93 9.24
C GLU A 858 -8.12 -12.79 8.33
N GLY A 859 -7.21 -11.88 7.98
CA GLY A 859 -7.47 -10.75 7.06
C GLY A 859 -7.94 -9.48 7.78
N GLY A 860 -7.70 -8.32 7.16
CA GLY A 860 -7.75 -7.04 7.86
C GLY A 860 -6.61 -6.86 8.87
N VAL A 861 -6.59 -5.70 9.55
CA VAL A 861 -5.54 -5.32 10.52
C VAL A 861 -5.80 -5.87 11.93
N ILE A 862 -7.08 -6.15 12.25
CA ILE A 862 -7.53 -6.58 13.58
C ILE A 862 -6.89 -7.91 13.98
N THR A 863 -6.86 -8.86 13.05
CA THR A 863 -6.40 -10.25 13.28
C THR A 863 -4.98 -10.49 12.74
N SER A 864 -4.19 -9.43 12.52
CA SER A 864 -2.79 -9.59 12.13
C SER A 864 -1.93 -10.01 13.33
N ALA A 865 -0.93 -10.86 13.09
CA ALA A 865 -0.02 -11.31 14.15
C ALA A 865 0.75 -10.15 14.81
N ALA A 866 0.98 -9.03 14.10
CA ALA A 866 1.53 -7.81 14.68
C ALA A 866 0.62 -7.26 15.79
N THR A 867 -0.65 -7.00 15.45
CA THR A 867 -1.68 -6.52 16.39
C THR A 867 -1.81 -7.46 17.58
N LEU A 868 -1.96 -8.77 17.32
CA LEU A 868 -2.18 -9.78 18.34
C LEU A 868 -0.98 -9.96 19.28
N THR A 869 0.25 -9.78 18.78
CA THR A 869 1.46 -9.84 19.61
C THR A 869 1.63 -8.59 20.47
N MET A 870 1.58 -7.39 19.87
CA MET A 870 1.88 -6.15 20.60
C MET A 870 0.84 -5.79 21.67
N THR A 871 -0.34 -6.42 21.60
CA THR A 871 -1.42 -6.33 22.58
C THR A 871 -1.45 -7.48 23.60
N SER A 872 -0.38 -8.31 23.67
CA SER A 872 -0.27 -9.42 24.63
C SER A 872 0.81 -9.17 25.70
N GLU A 873 0.81 -10.01 26.75
CA GLU A 873 1.87 -10.07 27.75
C GLU A 873 2.94 -11.12 27.38
N PRO A 874 4.13 -11.12 28.00
CA PRO A 874 5.19 -12.09 27.70
C PRO A 874 4.73 -13.55 27.78
N LEU A 875 3.96 -13.92 28.81
CA LEU A 875 3.56 -15.30 29.06
C LEU A 875 2.12 -15.62 28.65
N ARG A 876 1.27 -14.63 28.33
CA ARG A 876 -0.16 -14.85 28.06
C ARG A 876 -0.79 -13.79 27.16
N THR A 877 -1.99 -14.08 26.67
CA THR A 877 -2.84 -13.07 26.02
C THR A 877 -3.28 -11.98 27.03
N SER A 878 -3.74 -10.85 26.50
CA SER A 878 -4.30 -9.75 27.31
C SER A 878 -5.57 -9.21 26.65
N PRO A 879 -6.75 -9.79 26.95
CA PRO A 879 -8.03 -9.30 26.45
C PRO A 879 -8.24 -7.80 26.70
N ILE A 880 -7.79 -7.29 27.85
CA ILE A 880 -7.87 -5.86 28.19
C ILE A 880 -7.10 -5.02 27.16
N ARG A 881 -5.83 -5.34 26.88
CA ARG A 881 -5.01 -4.59 25.92
C ARG A 881 -5.48 -4.78 24.47
N ARG A 882 -5.94 -5.99 24.10
CA ARG A 882 -6.57 -6.28 22.81
C ARG A 882 -7.83 -5.45 22.58
N GLY A 883 -8.74 -5.48 23.54
CA GLY A 883 -9.98 -4.71 23.52
C GLY A 883 -9.75 -3.20 23.49
N ALA A 884 -8.80 -2.71 24.30
CA ALA A 884 -8.42 -1.30 24.33
C ALA A 884 -7.82 -0.84 23.00
N TRP A 885 -7.01 -1.68 22.35
CA TRP A 885 -6.50 -1.41 21.00
C TRP A 885 -7.64 -1.37 19.98
N VAL A 886 -8.57 -2.34 19.98
CA VAL A 886 -9.73 -2.33 19.06
C VAL A 886 -10.59 -1.09 19.28
N ALA A 887 -10.90 -0.74 20.53
CA ALA A 887 -11.66 0.46 20.86
C ALA A 887 -10.97 1.74 20.37
N THR A 888 -9.66 1.88 20.60
CA THR A 888 -8.86 3.05 20.18
C THR A 888 -8.70 3.13 18.65
N VAL A 889 -8.25 2.04 18.00
CA VAL A 889 -7.78 2.07 16.61
C VAL A 889 -8.92 1.84 15.61
N ILE A 890 -9.84 0.92 15.91
CA ILE A 890 -10.92 0.55 15.00
C ILE A 890 -12.14 1.46 15.18
N PHE A 891 -12.40 1.93 16.41
CA PHE A 891 -13.59 2.74 16.73
C PHE A 891 -13.31 4.19 17.15
N ASN A 892 -12.04 4.62 17.27
CA ASN A 892 -11.64 5.94 17.76
C ASN A 892 -12.25 6.31 19.13
N LYS A 893 -12.37 5.30 20.01
CA LYS A 893 -12.90 5.42 21.37
C LYS A 893 -11.89 4.84 22.36
N PRO A 894 -10.80 5.55 22.67
CA PRO A 894 -9.87 5.09 23.69
C PRO A 894 -10.59 4.92 25.04
N PRO A 895 -10.27 3.87 25.81
CA PRO A 895 -10.74 3.79 27.19
C PRO A 895 -10.06 4.87 28.05
N PRO A 896 -10.68 5.31 29.16
CA PRO A 896 -10.02 6.21 30.10
C PRO A 896 -8.79 5.53 30.73
N PRO A 897 -7.84 6.32 31.28
CA PRO A 897 -6.70 5.77 32.00
C PRO A 897 -7.17 4.90 33.18
N PRO A 898 -6.44 3.80 33.50
CA PRO A 898 -6.81 2.94 34.60
C PRO A 898 -6.59 3.64 35.96
N PRO A 899 -7.29 3.21 37.04
CA PRO A 899 -7.08 3.75 38.39
C PRO A 899 -5.63 3.55 38.89
N ASP A 900 -5.16 4.45 39.77
CA ASP A 900 -3.82 4.41 40.37
C ASP A 900 -3.47 3.07 41.05
N ILE A 901 -4.47 2.34 41.55
CA ILE A 901 -4.31 1.05 42.22
C ILE A 901 -5.10 0.00 41.43
N ILE A 902 -4.40 -0.74 40.58
CA ILE A 902 -4.92 -1.88 39.83
C ILE A 902 -4.53 -3.17 40.59
N PRO A 903 -5.49 -4.01 41.02
CA PRO A 903 -5.17 -5.34 41.53
C PRO A 903 -4.46 -6.17 40.45
N GLU A 904 -3.29 -6.75 40.76
CA GLU A 904 -2.55 -7.52 39.77
C GLU A 904 -3.34 -8.73 39.25
N ILE A 905 -3.19 -8.99 37.95
CA ILE A 905 -3.62 -10.23 37.31
C ILE A 905 -2.35 -11.05 37.06
N GLU A 906 -2.40 -12.32 37.44
CA GLU A 906 -1.32 -13.30 37.33
C GLU A 906 -0.60 -13.17 35.99
N GLN A 907 0.74 -13.10 36.02
CA GLN A 907 1.53 -12.80 34.83
C GLN A 907 1.57 -13.99 33.85
N ASP A 908 1.49 -15.21 34.38
CA ASP A 908 1.44 -16.45 33.60
C ASP A 908 0.03 -17.03 33.64
N ASP A 909 -0.53 -17.37 32.48
CA ASP A 909 -1.82 -18.05 32.43
C ASP A 909 -1.79 -19.44 33.07
N VAL A 910 -0.60 -20.06 33.21
CA VAL A 910 -0.39 -21.30 33.99
C VAL A 910 -0.95 -21.17 35.42
N GLU A 911 -0.88 -19.99 36.05
CA GLU A 911 -1.35 -19.77 37.43
C GLU A 911 -2.87 -19.60 37.52
N ILE A 912 -3.47 -19.03 36.48
CA ILE A 912 -4.92 -18.91 36.31
C ILE A 912 -5.50 -20.30 36.02
N GLU A 913 -4.89 -21.02 35.06
CA GLU A 913 -5.21 -22.39 34.65
C GLU A 913 -5.15 -23.38 35.84
N LYS A 914 -4.16 -23.26 36.74
CA LYS A 914 -4.05 -24.08 37.97
C LYS A 914 -5.25 -23.94 38.91
N LYS A 915 -6.01 -22.85 38.83
CA LYS A 915 -7.23 -22.62 39.63
C LYS A 915 -8.48 -23.23 39.00
N GLY A 916 -8.36 -23.85 37.81
CA GLY A 916 -9.47 -24.47 37.10
C GLY A 916 -10.43 -23.47 36.43
N ILE A 917 -10.00 -22.22 36.23
CA ILE A 917 -10.78 -21.14 35.61
C ILE A 917 -10.11 -20.66 34.33
N THR A 918 -10.91 -20.14 33.40
CA THR A 918 -10.47 -19.47 32.18
C THR A 918 -9.97 -18.05 32.45
N LEU A 919 -9.22 -17.48 31.49
CA LEU A 919 -8.83 -16.06 31.55
C LEU A 919 -10.04 -15.13 31.55
N ARG A 920 -11.13 -15.50 30.85
CA ARG A 920 -12.41 -14.77 30.85
C ARG A 920 -13.04 -14.74 32.25
N GLU A 921 -13.17 -15.88 32.91
CA GLU A 921 -13.71 -15.95 34.29
C GLU A 921 -12.82 -15.19 35.28
N ARG A 922 -11.50 -15.27 35.14
CA ARG A 922 -10.55 -14.53 35.97
C ARG A 922 -10.64 -13.01 35.79
N LEU A 923 -10.98 -12.55 34.58
CA LEU A 923 -11.23 -11.14 34.26
C LEU A 923 -12.60 -10.69 34.75
N VAL A 924 -13.66 -11.49 34.60
CA VAL A 924 -14.97 -11.20 35.18
C VAL A 924 -14.89 -11.07 36.70
N ALA A 925 -14.13 -11.95 37.37
CA ALA A 925 -13.85 -11.82 38.81
C ALA A 925 -13.03 -10.55 39.17
N HIS A 926 -12.19 -10.04 38.25
CA HIS A 926 -11.49 -8.76 38.43
C HIS A 926 -12.43 -7.55 38.27
N GLN A 927 -13.51 -7.69 37.47
CA GLN A 927 -14.52 -6.67 37.25
C GLN A 927 -15.52 -6.51 38.40
N GLU A 928 -15.51 -7.36 39.43
CA GLU A 928 -16.45 -7.27 40.58
C GLU A 928 -16.36 -5.93 41.35
N ASN A 929 -15.28 -5.17 41.16
CA ASN A 929 -15.20 -3.78 41.63
C ASN A 929 -15.94 -2.82 40.68
N GLU A 930 -16.91 -2.08 41.22
CA GLU A 930 -17.70 -1.06 40.49
C GLU A 930 -16.85 -0.06 39.70
N SER A 931 -15.65 0.29 40.19
CA SER A 931 -14.76 1.24 39.49
C SER A 931 -14.16 0.68 38.20
N CYS A 932 -14.11 -0.64 38.05
CA CYS A 932 -13.53 -1.32 36.89
C CYS A 932 -14.60 -1.73 35.87
N ALA A 933 -15.75 -2.24 36.34
CA ALA A 933 -16.81 -2.78 35.49
C ALA A 933 -17.24 -1.86 34.34
N SER A 934 -17.40 -0.56 34.60
CA SER A 934 -17.89 0.43 33.61
C SER A 934 -17.01 0.55 32.36
N CYS A 935 -15.68 0.42 32.51
CA CYS A 935 -14.74 0.51 31.39
C CYS A 935 -14.59 -0.86 30.70
N HIS A 936 -14.45 -1.91 31.50
CA HIS A 936 -14.28 -3.27 31.01
C HIS A 936 -15.48 -3.77 30.18
N LYS A 937 -16.71 -3.31 30.46
CA LYS A 937 -17.90 -3.61 29.64
C LYS A 937 -17.73 -3.28 28.14
N LYS A 938 -16.91 -2.28 27.79
CA LYS A 938 -16.62 -1.90 26.38
C LYS A 938 -15.37 -2.58 25.83
N ILE A 939 -14.38 -2.78 26.69
CA ILE A 939 -13.05 -3.29 26.35
C ILE A 939 -13.10 -4.81 26.18
N ASP A 940 -13.54 -5.50 27.23
CA ASP A 940 -13.32 -6.93 27.37
C ASP A 940 -14.08 -7.77 26.33
N PRO A 941 -15.31 -7.45 25.90
CA PRO A 941 -15.95 -8.16 24.79
C PRO A 941 -15.12 -8.11 23.49
N LEU A 942 -14.55 -6.93 23.16
CA LEU A 942 -13.68 -6.76 21.99
C LEU A 942 -12.35 -7.52 22.14
N GLY A 943 -11.87 -7.68 23.38
CA GLY A 943 -10.73 -8.51 23.73
C GLY A 943 -11.01 -10.01 23.62
N PHE A 944 -12.14 -10.46 24.17
CA PHE A 944 -12.58 -11.87 24.15
C PHE A 944 -12.82 -12.37 22.73
N ALA A 945 -13.30 -11.52 21.82
CA ALA A 945 -13.40 -11.82 20.39
C ALA A 945 -12.07 -12.32 19.78
N LEU A 946 -10.94 -11.92 20.37
CA LEU A 946 -9.59 -12.26 19.92
C LEU A 946 -8.92 -13.34 20.79
N GLU A 947 -9.61 -13.94 21.78
CA GLU A 947 -8.99 -14.95 22.65
C GLU A 947 -8.65 -16.26 21.93
N ASN A 948 -9.32 -16.58 20.82
CA ASN A 948 -8.93 -17.69 19.95
C ASN A 948 -7.56 -17.50 19.26
N PHE A 949 -6.85 -16.40 19.51
CA PHE A 949 -5.45 -16.23 19.11
C PHE A 949 -4.52 -16.28 20.33
N ASP A 950 -3.42 -17.02 20.25
CA ASP A 950 -2.38 -17.04 21.28
C ASP A 950 -1.62 -15.70 21.39
N ALA A 951 -0.67 -15.58 22.32
CA ALA A 951 0.06 -14.33 22.57
C ALA A 951 0.96 -13.87 21.41
N ILE A 952 1.15 -14.69 20.37
CA ILE A 952 1.89 -14.35 19.15
C ILE A 952 1.01 -14.40 17.88
N GLY A 953 -0.31 -14.46 18.05
CA GLY A 953 -1.30 -14.31 16.99
C GLY A 953 -1.65 -15.58 16.21
N ARG A 954 -1.37 -16.78 16.73
CA ARG A 954 -1.74 -18.06 16.10
C ARG A 954 -3.09 -18.57 16.61
N TRP A 955 -3.86 -19.23 15.76
CA TRP A 955 -5.19 -19.73 16.15
C TRP A 955 -5.11 -20.87 17.18
N ARG A 956 -6.08 -20.90 18.09
CA ARG A 956 -6.32 -21.97 19.07
C ARG A 956 -7.82 -22.14 19.33
N ASP A 957 -8.29 -23.38 19.43
CA ASP A 957 -9.68 -23.68 19.75
C ASP A 957 -9.93 -23.76 21.27
N THR A 958 -8.91 -24.14 22.06
CA THR A 958 -8.95 -24.27 23.53
C THR A 958 -7.79 -23.55 24.23
N TYR A 959 -7.91 -23.34 25.55
CA TYR A 959 -6.77 -23.04 26.42
C TYR A 959 -5.86 -24.27 26.54
N ARG A 960 -4.64 -24.09 27.03
CA ARG A 960 -3.62 -25.15 27.09
C ARG A 960 -4.00 -26.25 28.11
N THR A 961 -4.88 -25.95 29.05
CA THR A 961 -5.59 -26.91 29.92
C THR A 961 -6.63 -27.78 29.22
N GLY A 962 -7.03 -27.45 28.00
CA GLY A 962 -8.17 -28.05 27.31
C GLY A 962 -9.53 -27.43 27.67
N LEU A 963 -9.56 -26.32 28.42
CA LEU A 963 -10.78 -25.53 28.63
C LEU A 963 -11.21 -24.83 27.33
N ASP A 964 -12.51 -24.76 27.06
CA ASP A 964 -13.06 -24.08 25.90
C ASP A 964 -12.84 -22.56 25.94
N ILE A 965 -12.71 -21.93 24.76
CA ILE A 965 -12.61 -20.47 24.62
C ILE A 965 -13.99 -19.91 24.25
N ASP A 966 -14.59 -19.14 25.16
CA ASP A 966 -15.74 -18.28 24.84
C ASP A 966 -15.24 -16.92 24.31
N SER A 967 -15.29 -16.75 22.98
CA SER A 967 -15.00 -15.51 22.28
C SER A 967 -16.24 -14.69 21.91
N SER A 968 -17.41 -15.02 22.49
CA SER A 968 -18.65 -14.27 22.28
C SER A 968 -18.65 -12.94 23.05
N GLY A 969 -19.35 -11.94 22.52
CA GLY A 969 -19.39 -10.61 23.11
C GLY A 969 -20.44 -9.70 22.48
N GLU A 970 -20.38 -8.43 22.83
CA GLU A 970 -21.31 -7.40 22.37
C GLU A 970 -20.58 -6.08 22.14
N ILE A 971 -20.88 -5.42 21.03
CA ILE A 971 -20.33 -4.09 20.71
C ILE A 971 -21.33 -3.04 21.22
N PHE A 972 -20.83 -2.10 22.03
CA PHE A 972 -21.56 -0.93 22.59
C PHE A 972 -22.91 -1.25 23.29
N GLY A 973 -23.16 -2.50 23.69
CA GLY A 973 -24.46 -2.90 24.26
C GLY A 973 -25.60 -2.99 23.24
N GLU A 974 -25.30 -3.02 21.94
CA GLU A 974 -26.28 -2.99 20.86
C GLU A 974 -26.23 -4.22 19.94
N SER A 975 -25.04 -4.79 19.70
CA SER A 975 -24.84 -5.83 18.69
C SER A 975 -23.97 -6.97 19.18
N LYS A 976 -24.59 -8.15 19.34
CA LYS A 976 -23.96 -9.38 19.81
C LYS A 976 -23.26 -10.15 18.69
N PHE A 977 -22.10 -10.71 19.00
CA PHE A 977 -21.34 -11.61 18.14
C PHE A 977 -20.92 -12.88 18.89
N LYS A 978 -20.63 -13.95 18.15
CA LYS A 978 -20.24 -15.25 18.72
C LYS A 978 -18.74 -15.50 18.73
N ASP A 979 -18.02 -14.92 17.78
CA ASP A 979 -16.59 -15.10 17.53
C ASP A 979 -16.04 -13.91 16.73
N ILE A 980 -14.75 -13.97 16.34
CA ILE A 980 -14.09 -12.94 15.51
C ILE A 980 -14.76 -12.71 14.14
N VAL A 981 -15.34 -13.74 13.52
CA VAL A 981 -16.03 -13.59 12.23
C VAL A 981 -17.35 -12.85 12.44
N GLY A 982 -18.07 -13.16 13.53
CA GLY A 982 -19.23 -12.42 13.98
C GLY A 982 -18.92 -10.96 14.33
N LEU A 983 -17.76 -10.67 14.95
CA LEU A 983 -17.31 -9.30 15.23
C LEU A 983 -17.09 -8.53 13.91
N LYS A 984 -16.32 -9.10 12.98
CA LYS A 984 -16.10 -8.53 11.64
C LYS A 984 -17.41 -8.28 10.89
N ASP A 985 -18.29 -9.28 10.86
CA ASP A 985 -19.65 -9.17 10.30
C ASP A 985 -20.47 -8.04 10.91
N THR A 986 -20.35 -7.84 12.21
CA THR A 986 -21.08 -6.79 12.94
C THR A 986 -20.58 -5.40 12.55
N ILE A 987 -19.27 -5.24 12.35
CA ILE A 987 -18.67 -4.01 11.83
C ILE A 987 -19.04 -3.80 10.35
N LEU A 988 -19.03 -4.85 9.52
CA LEU A 988 -19.38 -4.76 8.10
C LEU A 988 -20.87 -4.43 7.86
N ARG A 989 -21.77 -4.83 8.77
CA ARG A 989 -23.19 -4.41 8.76
C ARG A 989 -23.40 -2.97 9.24
N ASN A 990 -22.43 -2.43 9.98
CA ASN A 990 -22.44 -1.07 10.51
C ASN A 990 -21.19 -0.29 10.05
N PRO A 991 -20.95 -0.17 8.72
CA PRO A 991 -19.70 0.36 8.17
C PRO A 991 -19.41 1.79 8.65
N GLN A 992 -20.44 2.56 9.00
CA GLN A 992 -20.33 3.91 9.55
C GLN A 992 -19.46 3.97 10.81
N TRP A 993 -19.40 2.91 11.63
CA TRP A 993 -18.56 2.87 12.84
C TRP A 993 -17.07 2.90 12.50
N PHE A 994 -16.63 2.07 11.55
CA PHE A 994 -15.23 2.04 11.13
C PHE A 994 -14.88 3.22 10.21
N MET A 995 -15.75 3.54 9.24
CA MET A 995 -15.50 4.64 8.31
C MET A 995 -15.37 5.98 9.05
N ARG A 996 -16.24 6.27 10.04
CA ARG A 996 -16.15 7.48 10.87
C ARG A 996 -14.82 7.52 11.62
N SER A 997 -14.47 6.45 12.34
CA SER A 997 -13.22 6.31 13.08
C SER A 997 -12.00 6.56 12.19
N PHE A 998 -11.96 5.95 11.00
CA PHE A 998 -10.87 6.14 10.05
C PHE A 998 -10.77 7.57 9.52
N ILE A 999 -11.92 8.22 9.22
CA ILE A 999 -11.98 9.64 8.84
C ILE A 999 -11.47 10.53 9.97
N GLU A 1000 -11.85 10.27 11.22
CA GLU A 1000 -11.42 11.06 12.39
C GLU A 1000 -9.92 10.94 12.62
N HIS A 1001 -9.37 9.71 12.58
CA HIS A 1001 -7.92 9.46 12.65
C HIS A 1001 -7.16 10.19 11.54
N MET A 1002 -7.62 10.05 10.28
CA MET A 1002 -6.94 10.66 9.13
C MET A 1002 -7.09 12.19 9.11
N LEU A 1003 -8.23 12.74 9.52
CA LEU A 1003 -8.44 14.19 9.64
C LEU A 1003 -7.56 14.77 10.75
N SER A 1004 -7.52 14.14 11.93
CA SER A 1004 -6.63 14.49 13.06
C SER A 1004 -5.16 14.57 12.62
N TYR A 1005 -4.68 13.52 11.93
CA TYR A 1005 -3.35 13.49 11.32
C TYR A 1005 -3.13 14.61 10.29
N SER A 1006 -4.10 14.85 9.40
CA SER A 1006 -4.02 15.85 8.33
C SER A 1006 -3.94 17.29 8.85
N LEU A 1007 -4.57 17.57 10.00
CA LEU A 1007 -4.59 18.88 10.65
C LEU A 1007 -3.45 19.07 11.67
N GLY A 1008 -2.78 17.99 12.09
CA GLY A 1008 -1.78 18.03 13.16
C GLY A 1008 -2.37 18.48 14.50
N ARG A 1009 -3.64 18.15 14.78
CA ARG A 1009 -4.32 18.41 16.05
C ARG A 1009 -5.42 17.39 16.29
N GLU A 1010 -5.74 17.18 17.56
CA GLU A 1010 -6.97 16.48 17.95
C GLU A 1010 -8.23 17.23 17.49
N LEU A 1011 -9.27 16.47 17.16
CA LEU A 1011 -10.58 16.98 16.74
C LEU A 1011 -11.42 17.40 17.95
N ASP A 1012 -12.30 18.37 17.75
CA ASP A 1012 -13.28 18.78 18.77
C ASP A 1012 -14.72 18.64 18.28
N ILE A 1013 -15.68 19.07 19.11
CA ILE A 1013 -17.11 19.04 18.77
C ILE A 1013 -17.46 19.87 17.52
N ASN A 1014 -16.68 20.90 17.19
CA ASN A 1014 -16.90 21.74 16.01
C ASN A 1014 -16.49 21.02 14.71
N ASP A 1015 -15.61 20.01 14.79
CA ASP A 1015 -15.26 19.17 13.63
C ASP A 1015 -16.34 18.13 13.30
N LYS A 1016 -17.21 17.76 14.26
CA LYS A 1016 -18.21 16.68 14.11
C LYS A 1016 -19.10 16.81 12.86
N PRO A 1017 -19.70 17.97 12.53
CA PRO A 1017 -20.54 18.11 11.32
C PRO A 1017 -19.75 17.94 10.02
N HIS A 1018 -18.46 18.27 10.04
CA HIS A 1018 -17.58 18.09 8.89
C HIS A 1018 -17.22 16.62 8.71
N VAL A 1019 -16.97 15.89 9.80
CA VAL A 1019 -16.83 14.41 9.78
C VAL A 1019 -18.11 13.75 9.26
N ASP A 1020 -19.30 14.17 9.70
CA ASP A 1020 -20.58 13.63 9.19
C ASP A 1020 -20.78 13.86 7.69
N LYS A 1021 -20.38 15.03 7.18
CA LYS A 1021 -20.41 15.33 5.74
C LYS A 1021 -19.45 14.45 4.94
N ILE A 1022 -18.21 14.28 5.42
CA ILE A 1022 -17.21 13.39 4.78
C ILE A 1022 -17.72 11.94 4.80
N LEU A 1023 -18.18 11.47 5.97
CA LEU A 1023 -18.73 10.12 6.16
C LEU A 1023 -19.88 9.82 5.19
N SER A 1024 -20.79 10.78 5.01
CA SER A 1024 -21.92 10.65 4.07
C SER A 1024 -21.45 10.41 2.63
N LYS A 1025 -20.38 11.09 2.20
CA LYS A 1025 -19.78 10.91 0.86
C LYS A 1025 -18.99 9.61 0.74
N VAL A 1026 -18.17 9.29 1.73
CA VAL A 1026 -17.40 8.05 1.81
C VAL A 1026 -18.32 6.82 1.81
N MET A 1027 -19.46 6.88 2.51
CA MET A 1027 -20.49 5.83 2.50
C MET A 1027 -21.13 5.63 1.12
N LEU A 1028 -21.45 6.71 0.39
CA LEU A 1028 -22.00 6.64 -0.97
C LEU A 1028 -21.00 5.98 -1.95
N GLU A 1029 -19.72 6.34 -1.85
CA GLU A 1029 -18.61 5.75 -2.62
C GLU A 1029 -18.09 4.42 -2.03
N LYS A 1030 -18.84 3.79 -1.12
CA LYS A 1030 -18.53 2.47 -0.53
C LYS A 1030 -17.15 2.39 0.14
N GLY A 1031 -16.59 3.51 0.56
CA GLY A 1031 -15.32 3.59 1.28
C GLY A 1031 -14.05 3.66 0.43
N LYS A 1032 -14.11 3.99 -0.88
CA LYS A 1032 -12.91 4.21 -1.72
C LYS A 1032 -11.88 5.10 -1.01
N PHE A 1033 -10.60 4.69 -1.01
CA PHE A 1033 -9.54 5.39 -0.29
C PHE A 1033 -9.33 6.83 -0.81
N SER A 1034 -9.35 7.01 -2.13
CA SER A 1034 -9.27 8.31 -2.81
C SER A 1034 -10.35 9.27 -2.35
N THR A 1035 -11.58 8.78 -2.11
CA THR A 1035 -12.72 9.57 -1.66
C THR A 1035 -12.53 10.07 -0.24
N VAL A 1036 -12.02 9.22 0.67
CA VAL A 1036 -11.72 9.62 2.06
C VAL A 1036 -10.73 10.79 2.06
N VAL A 1037 -9.62 10.65 1.33
CA VAL A 1037 -8.57 11.67 1.24
C VAL A 1037 -9.09 12.95 0.58
N THR A 1038 -9.84 12.83 -0.52
CA THR A 1038 -10.35 13.96 -1.30
C THR A 1038 -11.36 14.77 -0.50
N GLU A 1039 -12.29 14.12 0.20
CA GLU A 1039 -13.28 14.81 1.03
C GLU A 1039 -12.69 15.37 2.33
N ILE A 1040 -11.61 14.77 2.88
CA ILE A 1040 -10.80 15.39 3.94
C ILE A 1040 -10.12 16.67 3.43
N ALA A 1041 -9.44 16.61 2.28
CA ALA A 1041 -8.74 17.76 1.69
C ALA A 1041 -9.70 18.92 1.33
N LYS A 1042 -10.90 18.61 0.85
CA LYS A 1042 -11.99 19.57 0.53
C LYS A 1042 -12.81 19.98 1.76
N SER A 1043 -12.49 19.49 2.96
CA SER A 1043 -13.24 19.79 4.18
C SER A 1043 -13.00 21.21 4.70
N TYR A 1044 -13.99 21.78 5.38
CA TYR A 1044 -13.86 23.10 5.98
C TYR A 1044 -12.73 23.18 7.04
N PRO A 1045 -12.52 22.18 7.94
CA PRO A 1045 -11.37 22.14 8.83
C PRO A 1045 -10.02 22.16 8.08
N PHE A 1046 -9.94 21.50 6.92
CA PHE A 1046 -8.71 21.41 6.15
C PHE A 1046 -8.43 22.67 5.30
N MET A 1047 -9.45 23.34 4.77
CA MET A 1047 -9.26 24.52 3.91
C MET A 1047 -9.19 25.87 4.66
N TYR A 1048 -9.50 25.89 5.97
CA TYR A 1048 -9.57 27.11 6.78
C TYR A 1048 -8.61 27.09 7.98
N LYS A 1049 -8.38 28.28 8.54
CA LYS A 1049 -7.56 28.55 9.73
C LYS A 1049 -8.27 29.51 10.69
N THR A 1050 -7.93 29.43 11.96
CA THR A 1050 -8.46 30.29 13.03
C THR A 1050 -7.31 30.86 13.86
N ASN A 1051 -7.55 31.94 14.62
CA ASN A 1051 -6.49 32.51 15.47
C ASN A 1051 -6.07 31.49 16.54
N GLN A 1052 -4.77 31.32 16.73
CA GLN A 1052 -4.28 30.82 18.01
C GLN A 1052 -4.64 31.86 19.06
N SER A 1053 -5.35 31.44 20.11
CA SER A 1053 -5.41 32.23 21.34
C SER A 1053 -3.98 32.39 21.85
N GLU A 1054 -3.52 33.63 22.06
CA GLU A 1054 -2.24 33.90 22.71
C GLU A 1054 -2.22 33.14 24.05
N ARG A 1055 -1.21 32.28 24.23
CA ARG A 1055 -0.95 31.46 25.43
C ARG A 1055 0.41 31.84 25.99
#